data_AF-A0A957KZQ2-F1
#
_entry.id   AF-A0A957KZQ2-F1
#
_cell.length_a   1.000
_cell.length_b   1.000
_cell.length_c   1.000
_cell.angle_alpha   90.00
_cell.angle_beta   90.00
_cell.angle_gamma   90.00
#
_symmetry.space_group_name_H-M   'P 1'
#
loop_
_entity.id
_entity.type
_entity.pdbx_description
1 polymer ?
#
loop_
_entity_poly.entity_id
_entity_poly.type
_entity_poly.pdbx_seq_one_letter_code
_entity_poly.pdbx_strand_id
1 'polypeptide(L)'
;RVRKETRWTRIPFVFLTARGDETDIRIGQEMGADLYITKPFDGRELVELINTQLRKSFHRQDLNQRKISKAKSQMMQVINHEFRTPLTYVIAYAEILQASMQQSDPRGLFEYLNGIQNGCVRLGSIVDDLLTIIKIRSGAMAQYVAERTEIIQRPDELLADAIAECRPLADSAGVQVVVAETTFLPPISGDRATLQDALVRLIDNAIKFTEIAILLRNLPEEKRIVEIEARATDAEITFAIVDHGVGFPSSMRYEIFRFFNQYNRDFWEQQGCGAGLSIAEAILQEHNGYISACSEKDVQTKFEMHLPTAAAREQGNYPVEPKREVTVLLVEDDYNLLVGLNDMLEIHDGRYHYVPLMALNGLEALKVLEEHTPDIIVSDIMMPHMNGYEFLETVRKKPEWTQIPVIFLTAMGEKVDIFKARKMGVEEYVTKPYNTENLLKLIDIQLERHFTRQNALHEDIEVLRNLFLELLQQDLRPSLRAVNTHSEAMTRVLKAQDPEMENLMGAKDESSLKLSLQNIQNHSGRLHRVVEDLIKLTELKANKALAENLTPMGAVSNLGSYIRGEVDAYNLEHSRIGVRITADFPRSLPKVNGDEILLGEIFRRLLELTMGLVIDRDGNEISFLAKENGTFLDVHIQFNGRGMLPKEWVAFNEMIENQSEAIKKEYLFGPNLLIVNEHVQRHGGRLAYTSLADDQHQITVSIPLFSHVEPSVLNGLQA
;
A
#
# COMPACT_ATOMS: atom_id res chain seq x y z
N ARG A 1 -3.30 18.59 -22.77
CA ARG A 1 -3.34 19.38 -21.51
C ARG A 1 -4.55 19.01 -20.67
N VAL A 2 -5.78 19.14 -21.18
CA VAL A 2 -7.02 18.75 -20.44
C VAL A 2 -6.96 17.31 -19.91
N ARG A 3 -6.49 16.35 -20.72
CA ARG A 3 -6.34 14.95 -20.31
C ARG A 3 -5.20 14.63 -19.34
N LYS A 4 -4.33 15.60 -19.06
CA LYS A 4 -3.28 15.46 -18.02
C LYS A 4 -3.80 15.81 -16.62
N GLU A 5 -4.96 16.48 -16.54
CA GLU A 5 -5.58 16.92 -15.29
C GLU A 5 -6.64 15.91 -14.83
N THR A 6 -6.38 15.20 -13.72
CA THR A 6 -7.22 14.08 -13.24
C THR A 6 -8.69 14.46 -13.04
N ARG A 7 -8.95 15.72 -12.67
CA ARG A 7 -10.30 16.26 -12.48
C ARG A 7 -11.11 16.36 -13.77
N TRP A 8 -10.45 16.51 -14.92
CA TRP A 8 -11.11 16.73 -16.21
C TRP A 8 -11.06 15.52 -17.13
N THR A 9 -10.33 14.48 -16.76
CA THR A 9 -10.25 13.21 -17.51
C THR A 9 -11.62 12.58 -17.72
N ARG A 10 -12.58 12.83 -16.83
CA ARG A 10 -13.94 12.25 -16.88
C ARG A 10 -14.96 13.08 -17.68
N ILE A 11 -14.58 14.28 -18.13
CA ILE A 11 -15.46 15.15 -18.92
C ILE A 11 -15.41 14.68 -20.38
N PRO A 12 -16.56 14.35 -21.02
CA PRO A 12 -16.58 13.98 -22.43
C PRO A 12 -16.01 15.13 -23.29
N PHE A 13 -15.03 14.84 -24.13
CA PHE A 13 -14.38 15.81 -24.98
C PHE A 13 -14.74 15.57 -26.45
N VAL A 14 -15.45 16.53 -27.04
CA VAL A 14 -15.91 16.47 -28.43
C VAL A 14 -15.14 17.48 -29.28
N PHE A 15 -14.41 17.01 -30.29
CA PHE A 15 -13.75 17.88 -31.27
C PHE A 15 -14.71 18.23 -32.41
N LEU A 16 -14.79 19.51 -32.73
CA LEU A 16 -15.49 20.03 -33.91
C LEU A 16 -14.45 20.55 -34.91
N THR A 17 -14.27 19.87 -36.03
CA THR A 17 -13.25 20.23 -37.03
C THR A 17 -13.85 20.78 -38.31
N ALA A 18 -13.06 21.55 -39.06
CA ALA A 18 -13.37 21.94 -40.44
C ALA A 18 -12.66 21.05 -41.49
N ARG A 19 -11.70 20.21 -41.09
CA ARG A 19 -10.97 19.27 -41.96
C ARG A 19 -11.30 17.84 -41.56
N GLY A 20 -11.86 17.08 -42.49
CA GLY A 20 -12.29 15.70 -42.28
C GLY A 20 -11.26 14.64 -42.65
N ASP A 21 -9.99 15.02 -42.85
CA ASP A 21 -8.94 14.07 -43.21
C ASP A 21 -8.71 13.07 -42.06
N GLU A 22 -8.56 11.78 -42.40
CA GLU A 22 -8.37 10.69 -41.43
C GLU A 22 -7.20 10.95 -40.47
N THR A 23 -6.17 11.66 -40.93
CA THR A 23 -5.01 12.05 -40.12
C THR A 23 -5.37 13.00 -38.97
N ASP A 24 -6.29 13.94 -39.18
CA ASP A 24 -6.68 14.92 -38.15
C ASP A 24 -7.65 14.32 -37.13
N ILE A 25 -8.49 13.38 -37.57
CA ILE A 25 -9.33 12.55 -36.69
C ILE A 25 -8.44 11.72 -35.76
N ARG A 26 -7.41 11.08 -36.33
CA ARG A 26 -6.44 10.23 -35.61
C ARG A 26 -5.65 11.00 -34.56
N ILE A 27 -5.13 12.17 -34.90
CA ILE A 27 -4.44 13.04 -33.94
C ILE A 27 -5.36 13.42 -32.78
N GLY A 28 -6.65 13.69 -33.06
CA GLY A 28 -7.65 13.96 -32.03
C GLY A 28 -7.93 12.76 -31.11
N GLN A 29 -7.91 11.54 -31.65
CA GLN A 29 -8.10 10.28 -30.91
C GLN A 29 -6.89 9.95 -30.01
N GLU A 30 -5.67 10.09 -30.54
CA GLU A 30 -4.42 9.94 -29.78
C GLU A 30 -4.36 10.93 -28.60
N MET A 31 -4.94 12.12 -28.77
CA MET A 31 -5.06 13.13 -27.70
C MET A 31 -6.18 12.85 -26.68
N GLY A 32 -6.98 11.79 -26.88
CA GLY A 32 -7.99 11.32 -25.93
C GLY A 32 -9.35 12.00 -26.03
N ALA A 33 -9.76 12.45 -27.21
CA ALA A 33 -11.13 12.89 -27.44
C ALA A 33 -12.11 11.70 -27.52
N ASP A 34 -13.32 11.89 -27.00
CA ASP A 34 -14.37 10.85 -26.98
C ASP A 34 -15.21 10.85 -28.26
N LEU A 35 -15.22 11.97 -28.98
CA LEU A 35 -15.99 12.12 -30.21
C LEU A 35 -15.37 13.16 -31.13
N TYR A 36 -15.43 12.91 -32.43
CA TYR A 36 -14.96 13.82 -33.46
C TYR A 36 -16.07 14.07 -34.49
N ILE A 37 -16.38 15.34 -34.75
CA ILE A 37 -17.47 15.77 -35.63
C ILE A 37 -16.94 16.78 -36.65
N THR A 38 -17.19 16.50 -37.93
CA THR A 38 -16.80 17.35 -39.06
C THR A 38 -17.87 18.40 -39.36
N LYS A 39 -17.47 19.66 -39.58
CA LYS A 39 -18.32 20.74 -40.08
C LYS A 39 -18.48 20.65 -41.61
N PRO A 40 -19.65 20.98 -42.17
CA PRO A 40 -20.90 21.35 -41.49
C PRO A 40 -21.63 20.11 -40.92
N PHE A 41 -22.32 20.28 -39.79
CA PHE A 41 -23.10 19.24 -39.10
C PHE A 41 -24.53 19.73 -38.86
N ASP A 42 -25.49 18.80 -38.71
CA ASP A 42 -26.86 19.14 -38.30
C ASP A 42 -26.90 19.40 -36.78
N GLY A 43 -27.56 20.49 -36.36
CA GLY A 43 -27.70 20.84 -34.96
C GLY A 43 -28.48 19.81 -34.13
N ARG A 44 -29.48 19.13 -34.73
CA ARG A 44 -30.23 18.05 -34.05
C ARG A 44 -29.35 16.82 -33.86
N GLU A 45 -28.57 16.48 -34.88
CA GLU A 45 -27.61 15.38 -34.86
C GLU A 45 -26.54 15.59 -33.79
N LEU A 46 -25.99 16.81 -33.70
CA LEU A 46 -25.01 17.18 -32.67
C LEU A 46 -25.58 17.02 -31.25
N VAL A 47 -26.79 17.52 -31.00
CA VAL A 47 -27.45 17.42 -29.69
C VAL A 47 -27.70 15.97 -29.30
N GLU A 48 -28.11 15.13 -30.26
CA GLU A 48 -28.34 13.71 -30.01
C GLU A 48 -27.05 12.95 -29.69
N LEU A 49 -25.95 13.27 -30.38
CA LEU A 49 -24.62 12.72 -30.08
C LEU A 49 -24.11 13.14 -28.70
N ILE A 50 -24.26 14.42 -28.34
CA ILE A 50 -23.88 14.92 -27.01
C ILE A 50 -24.70 14.21 -25.93
N ASN A 51 -26.02 14.09 -26.10
CA ASN A 51 -26.88 13.37 -25.16
C ASN A 51 -26.48 11.91 -25.01
N THR A 52 -26.10 11.25 -26.10
CA THR A 52 -25.58 9.89 -26.07
C THR A 52 -24.28 9.80 -25.26
N GLN A 53 -23.34 10.73 -25.49
CA GLN A 53 -22.07 10.76 -24.76
C GLN A 53 -22.26 11.06 -23.27
N LEU A 54 -23.18 11.96 -22.93
CA LEU A 54 -23.55 12.24 -21.54
C LEU A 54 -24.18 11.02 -20.88
N ARG A 55 -25.14 10.34 -21.52
CA ARG A 55 -25.74 9.11 -20.99
C ARG A 55 -24.70 8.01 -20.75
N LYS A 56 -23.77 7.81 -21.69
CA LYS A 56 -22.64 6.89 -21.52
C LYS A 56 -21.76 7.29 -20.34
N SER A 57 -21.43 8.57 -20.22
CA SER A 57 -20.61 9.09 -19.11
C SER A 57 -21.30 8.89 -17.76
N PHE A 58 -22.58 9.24 -17.63
CA PHE A 58 -23.35 9.06 -16.39
C PHE A 58 -23.55 7.58 -16.04
N HIS A 59 -23.90 6.73 -17.01
CA HIS A 59 -24.05 5.30 -16.77
C HIS A 59 -22.72 4.66 -16.35
N ARG A 60 -21.61 5.08 -16.97
CA ARG A 60 -20.26 4.67 -16.59
C ARG A 60 -19.89 5.18 -15.19
N GLN A 61 -20.27 6.41 -14.84
CA GLN A 61 -20.06 6.94 -13.49
C GLN A 61 -20.86 6.16 -12.44
N ASP A 62 -22.14 5.86 -12.68
CA ASP A 62 -22.98 5.09 -11.75
C ASP A 62 -22.45 3.65 -11.59
N LEU A 63 -22.12 2.96 -12.68
CA LEU A 63 -21.51 1.64 -12.62
C LEU A 63 -20.16 1.66 -11.90
N ASN A 64 -19.32 2.66 -12.17
CA ASN A 64 -18.04 2.80 -11.49
C ASN A 64 -18.24 3.07 -10.00
N GLN A 65 -19.17 3.95 -9.63
CA GLN A 65 -19.45 4.29 -8.24
C GLN A 65 -20.05 3.11 -7.48
N ARG A 66 -20.94 2.32 -8.10
CA ARG A 66 -21.44 1.06 -7.52
C ARG A 66 -20.34 0.02 -7.36
N LYS A 67 -19.43 -0.10 -8.32
CA LYS A 67 -18.29 -1.02 -8.22
C LYS A 67 -17.29 -0.55 -7.14
N ILE A 68 -17.00 0.74 -7.05
CA ILE A 68 -16.18 1.33 -5.98
C ILE A 68 -16.84 1.09 -4.63
N SER A 69 -18.15 1.34 -4.49
CA SER A 69 -18.88 1.07 -3.25
C SER A 69 -18.87 -0.42 -2.89
N LYS A 70 -19.03 -1.32 -3.87
CA LYS A 70 -18.97 -2.76 -3.64
C LYS A 70 -17.57 -3.21 -3.24
N ALA A 71 -16.53 -2.74 -3.93
CA ALA A 71 -15.13 -2.99 -3.59
C ALA A 71 -14.78 -2.44 -2.21
N LYS A 72 -15.23 -1.22 -1.88
CA LYS A 72 -15.12 -0.61 -0.55
C LYS A 72 -15.73 -1.50 0.52
N SER A 73 -16.97 -1.96 0.32
CA SER A 73 -17.67 -2.84 1.27
C SER A 73 -16.99 -4.20 1.41
N GLN A 74 -16.54 -4.81 0.30
CA GLN A 74 -15.83 -6.09 0.32
C GLN A 74 -14.48 -5.98 1.03
N MET A 75 -13.70 -4.93 0.75
CA MET A 75 -12.45 -4.64 1.45
C MET A 75 -12.69 -4.43 2.94
N MET A 76 -13.66 -3.61 3.34
CA MET A 76 -13.98 -3.42 4.77
C MET A 76 -14.34 -4.73 5.46
N GLN A 77 -15.09 -5.60 4.78
CA GLN A 77 -15.45 -6.89 5.34
C GLN A 77 -14.23 -7.79 5.52
N VAL A 78 -13.28 -7.81 4.57
CA VAL A 78 -12.02 -8.56 4.69
C VAL A 78 -11.17 -7.99 5.81
N ILE A 79 -10.91 -6.68 5.79
CA ILE A 79 -10.04 -6.02 6.76
C ILE A 79 -10.63 -6.15 8.18
N ASN A 80 -11.92 -5.88 8.39
CA ASN A 80 -12.58 -6.06 9.69
C ASN A 80 -12.45 -7.51 10.20
N HIS A 81 -12.58 -8.50 9.33
CA HIS A 81 -12.44 -9.90 9.71
C HIS A 81 -10.99 -10.24 10.11
N GLU A 82 -10.02 -9.77 9.33
CA GLU A 82 -8.59 -9.97 9.58
C GLU A 82 -8.10 -9.25 10.84
N PHE A 83 -8.72 -8.13 11.22
CA PHE A 83 -8.44 -7.46 12.49
C PHE A 83 -9.18 -8.10 13.67
N ARG A 84 -10.47 -8.43 13.52
CA ARG A 84 -11.28 -9.00 14.61
C ARG A 84 -10.71 -10.33 15.09
N THR A 85 -10.24 -11.18 14.19
CA THR A 85 -9.70 -12.51 14.52
C THR A 85 -8.56 -12.46 15.55
N PRO A 86 -7.42 -11.80 15.29
CA PRO A 86 -6.35 -11.68 16.28
C PRO A 86 -6.77 -10.90 17.52
N LEU A 87 -7.66 -9.91 17.38
CA LEU A 87 -8.17 -9.12 18.50
C LEU A 87 -8.99 -9.96 19.48
N THR A 88 -9.85 -10.84 18.97
CA THR A 88 -10.65 -11.76 19.78
C THR A 88 -9.76 -12.72 20.55
N TYR A 89 -8.71 -13.28 19.93
CA TYR A 89 -7.74 -14.11 20.65
C TYR A 89 -7.05 -13.33 21.76
N VAL A 90 -6.56 -12.14 21.44
CA VAL A 90 -5.85 -11.27 22.37
C VAL A 90 -6.71 -10.89 23.57
N ILE A 91 -7.99 -10.53 23.36
CA ILE A 91 -8.93 -10.20 24.43
C ILE A 91 -9.27 -11.46 25.24
N ALA A 92 -9.67 -12.55 24.58
CA ALA A 92 -10.08 -13.78 25.26
C ALA A 92 -8.95 -14.35 26.12
N TYR A 93 -7.73 -14.41 25.59
CA TYR A 93 -6.58 -14.88 26.36
C TYR A 93 -6.18 -13.90 27.47
N ALA A 94 -6.34 -12.59 27.29
CA ALA A 94 -6.11 -11.61 28.35
C ALA A 94 -7.13 -11.74 29.50
N GLU A 95 -8.42 -11.95 29.17
CA GLU A 95 -9.49 -12.17 30.16
C GLU A 95 -9.31 -13.49 30.91
N ILE A 96 -9.01 -14.59 30.21
CA ILE A 96 -8.75 -15.89 30.83
C ILE A 96 -7.51 -15.80 31.72
N LEU A 97 -6.44 -15.15 31.26
CA LEU A 97 -5.24 -14.94 32.05
C LEU A 97 -5.56 -14.18 33.35
N GLN A 98 -6.40 -13.14 33.30
CA GLN A 98 -6.86 -12.41 34.48
C GLN A 98 -7.66 -13.32 35.45
N ALA A 99 -8.53 -14.18 34.94
CA ALA A 99 -9.31 -15.12 35.75
C ALA A 99 -8.43 -16.20 36.39
N SER A 100 -7.45 -16.73 35.64
CA SER A 100 -6.50 -17.74 36.10
C SER A 100 -5.55 -17.21 37.18
N MET A 101 -5.22 -15.91 37.16
CA MET A 101 -4.45 -15.27 38.24
C MET A 101 -5.18 -15.28 39.59
N GLN A 102 -6.52 -15.37 39.61
CA GLN A 102 -7.28 -15.53 40.86
C GLN A 102 -7.28 -16.97 41.39
N GLN A 103 -6.93 -17.96 40.56
CA GLN A 103 -7.05 -19.40 40.89
C GLN A 103 -5.70 -20.13 40.96
N SER A 104 -4.57 -19.44 40.77
CA SER A 104 -3.20 -20.00 40.91
C SER A 104 -2.93 -21.26 40.05
N ASP A 105 -3.32 -21.27 38.77
CA ASP A 105 -2.94 -22.31 37.80
C ASP A 105 -1.82 -21.83 36.85
N PRO A 106 -0.55 -22.24 37.04
CA PRO A 106 0.58 -21.75 36.26
C PRO A 106 0.69 -22.36 34.85
N ARG A 107 0.02 -23.48 34.56
CA ARG A 107 0.29 -24.25 33.32
C ARG A 107 -0.35 -23.65 32.07
N GLY A 108 -1.50 -22.97 32.21
CA GLY A 108 -2.15 -22.26 31.11
C GLY A 108 -1.54 -20.88 30.80
N LEU A 109 -0.73 -20.32 31.71
CA LEU A 109 -0.23 -18.95 31.62
C LEU A 109 0.61 -18.70 30.35
N PHE A 110 1.50 -19.63 30.02
CA PHE A 110 2.34 -19.55 28.83
C PHE A 110 1.55 -19.71 27.53
N GLU A 111 0.53 -20.59 27.52
CA GLU A 111 -0.36 -20.74 26.37
C GLU A 111 -1.14 -19.45 26.10
N TYR A 112 -1.64 -18.81 27.15
CA TYR A 112 -2.37 -17.54 27.04
C TYR A 112 -1.47 -16.38 26.61
N LEU A 113 -0.27 -16.28 27.17
CA LEU A 113 0.70 -15.24 26.76
C LEU A 113 1.17 -15.44 25.32
N ASN A 114 1.43 -16.67 24.89
CA ASN A 114 1.73 -16.97 23.48
C ASN A 114 0.54 -16.62 22.58
N GLY A 115 -0.69 -16.91 23.00
CA GLY A 115 -1.89 -16.51 22.27
C GLY A 115 -2.01 -14.99 22.09
N ILE A 116 -1.77 -14.22 23.16
CA ILE A 116 -1.75 -12.75 23.11
C ILE A 116 -0.62 -12.26 22.21
N GLN A 117 0.60 -12.78 22.38
CA GLN A 117 1.76 -12.38 21.60
C GLN A 117 1.55 -12.63 20.11
N ASN A 118 1.06 -13.81 19.73
CA ASN A 118 0.78 -14.17 18.34
C ASN A 118 -0.28 -13.24 17.73
N GLY A 119 -1.33 -12.90 18.48
CA GLY A 119 -2.33 -11.95 18.01
C GLY A 119 -1.78 -10.52 17.86
N CYS A 120 -0.92 -10.05 18.76
CA CYS A 120 -0.25 -8.76 18.63
C CYS A 120 0.71 -8.71 17.43
N VAL A 121 1.49 -9.76 17.21
CA VAL A 121 2.40 -9.86 16.04
C VAL A 121 1.59 -9.86 14.74
N ARG A 122 0.50 -10.63 14.67
CA ARG A 122 -0.40 -10.64 13.50
C ARG A 122 -1.03 -9.27 13.23
N LEU A 123 -1.51 -8.59 14.27
CA LEU A 123 -2.02 -7.21 14.15
C LEU A 123 -0.95 -6.25 13.63
N GLY A 124 0.28 -6.38 14.14
CA GLY A 124 1.45 -5.62 13.68
C GLY A 124 1.69 -5.80 12.19
N SER A 125 1.75 -7.04 11.73
CA SER A 125 1.95 -7.39 10.32
C SER A 125 0.84 -6.82 9.43
N ILE A 126 -0.44 -6.92 9.82
CA ILE A 126 -1.55 -6.35 9.04
C ILE A 126 -1.39 -4.83 8.91
N VAL A 127 -1.02 -4.14 10.00
CA VAL A 127 -0.81 -2.69 9.99
C VAL A 127 0.40 -2.31 9.12
N ASP A 128 1.52 -3.02 9.24
CA ASP A 128 2.73 -2.76 8.46
C ASP A 128 2.49 -3.02 6.96
N ASP A 129 1.73 -4.07 6.59
CA ASP A 129 1.30 -4.33 5.22
C ASP A 129 0.46 -3.19 4.67
N LEU A 130 -0.57 -2.75 5.42
CA LEU A 130 -1.42 -1.62 5.02
C LEU A 130 -0.64 -0.32 4.83
N LEU A 131 0.32 -0.03 5.72
CA LEU A 131 1.21 1.11 5.57
C LEU A 131 2.07 1.01 4.31
N THR A 132 2.55 -0.19 4.00
CA THR A 132 3.34 -0.44 2.79
C THR A 132 2.50 -0.23 1.52
N ILE A 133 1.25 -0.70 1.50
CA ILE A 133 0.30 -0.42 0.40
C ILE A 133 0.10 1.09 0.24
N ILE A 134 -0.08 1.82 1.34
CA ILE A 134 -0.23 3.29 1.30
C ILE A 134 1.04 3.95 0.73
N LYS A 135 2.24 3.48 1.10
CA LYS A 135 3.51 3.99 0.55
C LYS A 135 3.62 3.75 -0.96
N ILE A 136 3.28 2.54 -1.41
CA ILE A 136 3.29 2.16 -2.83
C ILE A 136 2.32 3.06 -3.61
N ARG A 137 1.05 3.09 -3.19
CA ARG A 137 0.00 3.85 -3.91
C ARG A 137 0.27 5.34 -3.92
N SER A 138 0.84 5.87 -2.84
CA SER A 138 1.23 7.28 -2.79
C SER A 138 2.47 7.60 -3.62
N GLY A 139 3.22 6.61 -4.13
CA GLY A 139 4.50 6.83 -4.79
C GLY A 139 5.63 7.24 -3.84
N ALA A 140 5.40 7.15 -2.52
CA ALA A 140 6.45 7.33 -1.51
C ALA A 140 7.49 6.20 -1.58
N MET A 141 7.06 5.00 -1.99
CA MET A 141 7.93 3.83 -2.12
C MET A 141 9.05 4.04 -3.13
N ALA A 142 8.73 4.62 -4.31
CA ALA A 142 9.70 4.93 -5.35
C ALA A 142 10.86 5.78 -4.82
N GLN A 143 10.55 6.80 -4.01
CA GLN A 143 11.56 7.66 -3.42
C GLN A 143 12.34 6.95 -2.31
N TYR A 144 11.66 6.21 -1.45
CA TYR A 144 12.28 5.42 -0.38
C TYR A 144 13.33 4.45 -0.94
N VAL A 145 13.00 3.75 -2.03
CA VAL A 145 13.91 2.86 -2.75
C VAL A 145 15.04 3.65 -3.39
N ALA A 146 14.74 4.75 -4.09
CA ALA A 146 15.75 5.55 -4.78
C ALA A 146 16.83 6.12 -3.85
N GLU A 147 16.47 6.51 -2.62
CA GLU A 147 17.40 7.09 -1.64
C GLU A 147 18.33 6.07 -0.99
N ARG A 148 17.91 4.79 -0.96
CA ARG A 148 18.62 3.68 -0.30
C ARG A 148 19.20 2.67 -1.28
N THR A 149 18.99 2.88 -2.58
CA THR A 149 19.53 2.02 -3.62
C THR A 149 21.05 1.96 -3.51
N GLU A 150 21.57 0.75 -3.36
CA GLU A 150 23.00 0.45 -3.32
C GLU A 150 23.34 -0.68 -4.29
N ILE A 151 24.64 -0.92 -4.50
CA ILE A 151 25.11 -2.10 -5.26
C ILE A 151 25.27 -3.26 -4.27
N ILE A 152 24.39 -4.24 -4.39
CA ILE A 152 24.42 -5.48 -3.63
C ILE A 152 25.39 -6.43 -4.34
N GLN A 153 26.59 -6.57 -3.79
CA GLN A 153 27.67 -7.37 -4.36
C GLN A 153 27.42 -8.89 -4.28
N ARG A 154 26.61 -9.30 -3.29
CA ARG A 154 26.35 -10.70 -2.94
C ARG A 154 24.85 -10.96 -2.84
N PRO A 155 24.14 -11.14 -3.97
CA PRO A 155 22.71 -11.48 -3.96
C PRO A 155 22.41 -12.84 -3.32
N ASP A 156 23.41 -13.72 -3.26
CA ASP A 156 23.34 -15.01 -2.58
C ASP A 156 23.20 -14.84 -1.05
N GLU A 157 23.87 -13.85 -0.45
CA GLU A 157 23.72 -13.53 0.97
C GLU A 157 22.32 -12.94 1.25
N LEU A 158 21.80 -12.11 0.35
CA LEU A 158 20.43 -11.60 0.44
C LEU A 158 19.41 -12.75 0.47
N LEU A 159 19.58 -13.75 -0.39
CA LEU A 159 18.73 -14.94 -0.40
C LEU A 159 18.89 -15.76 0.88
N ALA A 160 20.13 -15.96 1.35
CA ALA A 160 20.41 -16.71 2.57
C ALA A 160 19.78 -16.05 3.81
N ASP A 161 19.81 -14.73 3.90
CA ASP A 161 19.18 -13.96 4.98
C ASP A 161 17.66 -14.14 4.96
N ALA A 162 17.02 -14.07 3.79
CA ALA A 162 15.59 -14.31 3.64
C ALA A 162 15.18 -15.73 4.06
N ILE A 163 15.96 -16.75 3.66
CA ILE A 163 15.72 -18.15 4.05
C ILE A 163 15.89 -18.33 5.56
N ALA A 164 16.92 -17.71 6.16
CA ALA A 164 17.17 -17.79 7.59
C ALA A 164 16.02 -17.18 8.40
N GLU A 165 15.44 -16.08 7.92
CA GLU A 165 14.27 -15.43 8.52
C GLU A 165 13.02 -16.31 8.47
N CYS A 166 12.78 -17.02 7.37
CA CYS A 166 11.63 -17.92 7.21
C CYS A 166 11.81 -19.29 7.91
N ARG A 167 13.01 -19.63 8.38
CA ARG A 167 13.33 -20.97 8.89
C ARG A 167 12.49 -21.40 10.12
N PRO A 168 12.29 -20.55 11.15
CA PRO A 168 11.45 -20.92 12.29
C PRO A 168 9.99 -21.22 11.88
N LEU A 169 9.47 -20.51 10.87
CA LEU A 169 8.13 -20.74 10.33
C LEU A 169 8.06 -22.08 9.60
N ALA A 170 9.05 -22.37 8.75
CA ALA A 170 9.16 -23.64 8.03
C ALA A 170 9.24 -24.84 8.98
N ASP A 171 10.07 -24.75 10.02
CA ASP A 171 10.23 -25.79 11.04
C ASP A 171 8.92 -26.05 11.80
N SER A 172 8.18 -24.99 12.16
CA SER A 172 6.88 -25.10 12.81
C SER A 172 5.80 -25.72 11.92
N ALA A 173 5.86 -25.45 10.61
CA ALA A 173 4.94 -25.99 9.61
C ALA A 173 5.29 -27.44 9.19
N GLY A 174 6.46 -27.95 9.59
CA GLY A 174 6.97 -29.25 9.13
C GLY A 174 7.34 -29.25 7.64
N VAL A 175 7.80 -28.11 7.11
CA VAL A 175 8.21 -27.89 5.73
C VAL A 175 9.72 -27.65 5.67
N GLN A 176 10.41 -28.26 4.71
CA GLN A 176 11.84 -28.02 4.50
C GLN A 176 12.05 -27.00 3.38
N VAL A 177 12.84 -25.95 3.64
CA VAL A 177 13.27 -25.00 2.61
C VAL A 177 14.65 -25.40 2.12
N VAL A 178 14.78 -25.67 0.82
CA VAL A 178 16.01 -26.19 0.20
C VAL A 178 16.40 -25.32 -0.99
N VAL A 179 17.70 -24.99 -1.08
CA VAL A 179 18.25 -24.33 -2.27
C VAL A 179 18.73 -25.43 -3.22
N ALA A 180 18.03 -25.61 -4.35
CA ALA A 180 18.24 -26.72 -5.28
C ALA A 180 19.37 -26.42 -6.28
N GLU A 181 19.36 -25.22 -6.87
CA GLU A 181 20.35 -24.79 -7.86
C GLU A 181 20.74 -23.33 -7.65
N THR A 182 22.04 -23.02 -7.68
CA THR A 182 22.53 -21.64 -7.66
C THR A 182 23.66 -21.48 -8.66
N THR A 183 23.45 -20.62 -9.67
CA THR A 183 24.54 -20.16 -10.54
C THR A 183 25.29 -19.02 -9.88
N PHE A 184 26.43 -18.60 -10.45
CA PHE A 184 27.07 -17.37 -10.01
C PHE A 184 26.10 -16.18 -10.19
N LEU A 185 25.80 -15.46 -9.10
CA LEU A 185 24.89 -14.32 -9.10
C LEU A 185 25.68 -13.01 -9.22
N PRO A 186 25.55 -12.26 -10.33
CA PRO A 186 26.23 -10.98 -10.49
C PRO A 186 25.67 -9.91 -9.55
N PRO A 187 26.38 -8.80 -9.30
CA PRO A 187 25.85 -7.73 -8.47
C PRO A 187 24.54 -7.15 -9.01
N ILE A 188 23.62 -6.77 -8.11
CA ILE A 188 22.36 -6.09 -8.43
C ILE A 188 22.33 -4.70 -7.80
N SER A 189 21.47 -3.83 -8.31
CA SER A 189 21.25 -2.49 -7.74
C SER A 189 19.85 -2.41 -7.15
N GLY A 190 19.77 -2.11 -5.86
CA GLY A 190 18.51 -2.01 -5.13
C GLY A 190 18.68 -1.69 -3.65
N ASP A 191 17.58 -1.54 -2.94
CA ASP A 191 17.57 -1.44 -1.48
C ASP A 191 17.50 -2.86 -0.89
N ARG A 192 18.53 -3.23 -0.11
CA ARG A 192 18.66 -4.60 0.42
C ARG A 192 17.45 -5.02 1.26
N ALA A 193 16.95 -4.12 2.12
CA ALA A 193 15.88 -4.44 3.06
C ALA A 193 14.54 -4.72 2.35
N THR A 194 14.17 -3.92 1.36
CA THR A 194 12.92 -4.13 0.60
C THR A 194 13.02 -5.34 -0.33
N LEU A 195 14.17 -5.59 -0.96
CA LEU A 195 14.35 -6.82 -1.74
C LEU A 195 14.30 -8.08 -0.86
N GLN A 196 14.84 -8.02 0.36
CA GLN A 196 14.69 -9.10 1.34
C GLN A 196 13.22 -9.30 1.73
N ASP A 197 12.47 -8.22 2.01
CA ASP A 197 11.04 -8.28 2.31
C ASP A 197 10.25 -8.95 1.16
N ALA A 198 10.56 -8.61 -0.09
CA ALA A 198 9.94 -9.26 -1.24
C ALA A 198 10.22 -10.78 -1.26
N LEU A 199 11.46 -11.21 -1.04
CA LEU A 199 11.82 -12.63 -0.98
C LEU A 199 11.13 -13.35 0.19
N VAL A 200 11.16 -12.77 1.39
CA VAL A 200 10.51 -13.32 2.59
C VAL A 200 9.03 -13.54 2.35
N ARG A 201 8.34 -12.58 1.72
CA ARG A 201 6.91 -12.70 1.37
C ARG A 201 6.62 -13.84 0.39
N LEU A 202 7.51 -14.12 -0.56
CA LEU A 202 7.34 -15.25 -1.49
C LEU A 202 7.59 -16.59 -0.80
N ILE A 203 8.64 -16.67 0.02
CA ILE A 203 9.00 -17.89 0.75
C ILE A 203 7.95 -18.22 1.82
N ASP A 204 7.47 -17.23 2.57
CA ASP A 204 6.40 -17.40 3.57
C ASP A 204 5.10 -17.91 2.92
N ASN A 205 4.72 -17.35 1.76
CA ASN A 205 3.57 -17.86 1.00
C ASN A 205 3.77 -19.32 0.59
N ALA A 206 4.94 -19.68 0.05
CA ALA A 206 5.28 -21.05 -0.33
C ALA A 206 5.17 -22.03 0.84
N ILE A 207 5.72 -21.68 2.01
CA ILE A 207 5.65 -22.49 3.24
C ILE A 207 4.18 -22.67 3.66
N LYS A 208 3.44 -21.57 3.74
CA LYS A 208 2.05 -21.54 4.21
C LYS A 208 1.12 -22.39 3.33
N PHE A 209 1.23 -22.28 2.01
CA PHE A 209 0.39 -23.07 1.11
C PHE A 209 0.80 -24.54 1.06
N THR A 210 2.05 -24.86 1.36
CA THR A 210 2.51 -26.25 1.57
C THR A 210 1.97 -26.81 2.87
N GLU A 211 2.03 -26.07 3.99
CA GLU A 211 1.46 -26.46 5.29
C GLU A 211 -0.03 -26.81 5.18
N ILE A 212 -0.77 -25.94 4.52
CA ILE A 212 -2.18 -26.15 4.20
C ILE A 212 -2.39 -27.48 3.46
N ALA A 213 -1.58 -27.75 2.45
CA ALA A 213 -1.71 -28.97 1.66
C ALA A 213 -1.32 -30.21 2.49
N ILE A 214 -0.41 -30.08 3.47
CA ILE A 214 -0.15 -31.12 4.48
C ILE A 214 -1.41 -31.40 5.29
N LEU A 215 -2.06 -30.36 5.80
CA LEU A 215 -3.26 -30.48 6.64
C LEU A 215 -4.46 -31.07 5.90
N LEU A 216 -4.68 -30.69 4.64
CA LEU A 216 -5.85 -31.14 3.88
C LEU A 216 -5.68 -32.46 3.16
N ARG A 217 -4.47 -32.76 2.68
CA ARG A 217 -4.22 -33.90 1.78
C ARG A 217 -3.20 -34.89 2.30
N ASN A 218 -2.67 -34.65 3.50
CA ASN A 218 -1.63 -35.47 4.09
C ASN A 218 -0.45 -35.66 3.11
N LEU A 219 0.07 -34.53 2.61
CA LEU A 219 1.23 -34.53 1.71
C LEU A 219 2.34 -35.45 2.26
N PRO A 220 2.91 -36.34 1.43
CA PRO A 220 4.02 -37.20 1.83
C PRO A 220 5.23 -36.34 2.20
N GLU A 221 6.04 -36.79 3.16
CA GLU A 221 7.22 -36.04 3.66
C GLU A 221 8.16 -35.59 2.53
N GLU A 222 8.31 -36.42 1.49
CA GLU A 222 9.11 -36.14 0.30
C GLU A 222 8.66 -34.89 -0.47
N LYS A 223 7.39 -34.48 -0.33
CA LYS A 223 6.79 -33.31 -0.98
C LYS A 223 6.59 -32.12 -0.03
N ARG A 224 7.01 -32.23 1.24
CA ARG A 224 6.97 -31.13 2.22
C ARG A 224 8.18 -30.23 2.07
N ILE A 225 8.44 -29.82 0.84
CA ILE A 225 9.63 -29.08 0.45
C ILE A 225 9.23 -27.81 -0.29
N VAL A 226 9.95 -26.74 -0.02
CA VAL A 226 9.96 -25.51 -0.80
C VAL A 226 11.34 -25.41 -1.43
N GLU A 227 11.38 -25.52 -2.75
CA GLU A 227 12.62 -25.50 -3.53
C GLU A 227 12.89 -24.09 -4.02
N ILE A 228 14.13 -23.63 -3.84
CA ILE A 228 14.57 -22.32 -4.31
C ILE A 228 15.69 -22.51 -5.33
N GLU A 229 15.51 -21.94 -6.52
CA GLU A 229 16.51 -21.86 -7.58
C GLU A 229 16.93 -20.40 -7.77
N ALA A 230 18.23 -20.15 -7.91
CA ALA A 230 18.76 -18.84 -8.22
C ALA A 230 19.63 -18.93 -9.47
N ARG A 231 19.15 -18.34 -10.57
CA ARG A 231 19.84 -18.34 -11.87
C ARG A 231 20.14 -16.92 -12.30
N ALA A 232 21.20 -16.74 -13.06
CA ALA A 232 21.56 -15.44 -13.62
C ALA A 232 22.00 -15.55 -15.08
N THR A 233 21.71 -14.49 -15.83
CA THR A 233 22.30 -14.18 -17.12
C THR A 233 23.09 -12.88 -17.00
N ASP A 234 23.71 -12.41 -18.09
CA ASP A 234 24.37 -11.11 -18.10
C ASP A 234 23.39 -9.95 -17.85
N ALA A 235 22.11 -10.14 -18.18
CA ALA A 235 21.07 -9.11 -18.12
C ALA A 235 20.22 -9.16 -16.84
N GLU A 236 19.94 -10.36 -16.31
CA GLU A 236 18.98 -10.53 -15.23
C GLU A 236 19.37 -11.63 -14.22
N ILE A 237 18.85 -11.52 -13.00
CA ILE A 237 18.83 -12.57 -11.99
C ILE A 237 17.39 -13.00 -11.79
N THR A 238 17.17 -14.31 -11.76
CA THR A 238 15.88 -14.91 -11.39
C THR A 238 16.02 -15.70 -10.10
N PHE A 239 15.20 -15.37 -9.11
CA PHE A 239 14.93 -16.22 -7.94
C PHE A 239 13.60 -16.94 -8.16
N ALA A 240 13.64 -18.25 -8.28
CA ALA A 240 12.45 -19.09 -8.39
C ALA A 240 12.17 -19.78 -7.05
N ILE A 241 10.94 -19.64 -6.55
CA ILE A 241 10.44 -20.30 -5.35
C ILE A 241 9.35 -21.26 -5.81
N VAL A 242 9.56 -22.56 -5.58
CA VAL A 242 8.65 -23.64 -5.97
C VAL A 242 8.08 -24.27 -4.71
N ASP A 243 6.75 -24.33 -4.63
CA ASP A 243 6.02 -25.02 -3.56
C ASP A 243 5.12 -26.12 -4.12
N HIS A 244 4.85 -27.13 -3.28
CA HIS A 244 3.90 -28.21 -3.57
C HIS A 244 2.57 -27.99 -2.85
N GLY A 245 2.15 -26.72 -2.76
CA GLY A 245 0.92 -26.32 -2.10
C GLY A 245 -0.34 -26.60 -2.91
N VAL A 246 -1.40 -25.86 -2.59
CA VAL A 246 -2.73 -26.09 -3.18
C VAL A 246 -2.86 -25.70 -4.65
N GLY A 247 -1.95 -24.85 -5.14
CA GLY A 247 -1.98 -24.30 -6.48
C GLY A 247 -3.22 -23.46 -6.81
N PHE A 248 -3.21 -22.86 -7.99
CA PHE A 248 -4.33 -22.08 -8.53
C PHE A 248 -4.48 -22.27 -10.05
N PRO A 249 -5.71 -22.17 -10.59
CA PRO A 249 -5.97 -22.13 -12.03
C PRO A 249 -5.18 -21.05 -12.78
N SER A 250 -4.70 -21.38 -13.98
CA SER A 250 -3.90 -20.48 -14.84
C SER A 250 -4.60 -19.15 -15.16
N SER A 251 -5.94 -19.14 -15.19
CA SER A 251 -6.76 -17.92 -15.40
C SER A 251 -6.59 -16.86 -14.30
N MET A 252 -6.13 -17.23 -13.10
CA MET A 252 -5.94 -16.29 -11.99
C MET A 252 -4.51 -15.77 -11.85
N ARG A 253 -3.58 -16.14 -12.74
CA ARG A 253 -2.17 -15.73 -12.68
C ARG A 253 -1.97 -14.23 -12.46
N TYR A 254 -2.80 -13.39 -13.08
CA TYR A 254 -2.73 -11.93 -12.93
C TYR A 254 -3.62 -11.39 -11.80
N GLU A 255 -4.59 -12.17 -11.34
CA GLU A 255 -5.49 -11.75 -10.28
C GLU A 255 -4.91 -11.95 -8.88
N ILE A 256 -3.96 -12.88 -8.72
CA ILE A 256 -3.32 -13.17 -7.42
C ILE A 256 -2.42 -12.03 -6.92
N PHE A 257 -1.94 -11.16 -7.80
CA PHE A 257 -1.14 -9.98 -7.43
C PHE A 257 -2.01 -8.76 -7.10
N ARG A 258 -3.35 -8.90 -7.10
CA ARG A 258 -4.25 -7.81 -6.75
C ARG A 258 -4.39 -7.70 -5.23
N PHE A 259 -4.26 -6.48 -4.71
CA PHE A 259 -4.46 -6.18 -3.28
C PHE A 259 -5.81 -6.72 -2.78
N PHE A 260 -5.77 -7.39 -1.63
CA PHE A 260 -6.93 -7.97 -0.94
C PHE A 260 -7.69 -9.04 -1.74
N ASN A 261 -7.13 -9.55 -2.84
CA ASN A 261 -7.70 -10.68 -3.55
C ASN A 261 -7.23 -11.99 -2.94
N GLN A 262 -8.17 -12.86 -2.57
CA GLN A 262 -7.87 -14.16 -1.97
C GLN A 262 -8.64 -15.24 -2.70
N TYR A 263 -7.92 -16.26 -3.19
CA TYR A 263 -8.54 -17.40 -3.83
C TYR A 263 -9.19 -18.34 -2.79
N ASN A 264 -10.44 -18.77 -3.02
CA ASN A 264 -11.21 -19.72 -2.20
C ASN A 264 -11.53 -19.29 -0.74
N ARG A 265 -11.99 -18.05 -0.53
CA ARG A 265 -12.34 -17.49 0.79
C ARG A 265 -13.20 -18.39 1.69
N ASP A 266 -14.12 -19.17 1.12
CA ASP A 266 -15.08 -20.00 1.85
C ASP A 266 -14.44 -21.18 2.62
N PHE A 267 -13.18 -21.52 2.34
CA PHE A 267 -12.45 -22.60 3.02
C PHE A 267 -11.24 -22.11 3.85
N TRP A 268 -10.83 -20.84 3.67
CA TRP A 268 -9.51 -20.36 4.06
C TRP A 268 -9.53 -19.13 4.99
N GLU A 269 -10.55 -19.02 5.85
CA GLU A 269 -10.94 -17.85 6.65
C GLU A 269 -9.86 -17.25 7.61
N GLN A 270 -8.60 -17.68 7.56
CA GLN A 270 -7.55 -17.21 8.48
C GLN A 270 -6.28 -16.69 7.78
N GLN A 271 -6.31 -16.45 6.48
CA GLN A 271 -5.11 -16.31 5.64
C GLN A 271 -4.61 -14.86 5.43
N GLY A 272 -4.52 -14.03 6.46
CA GLY A 272 -3.90 -12.69 6.34
C GLY A 272 -4.65 -11.76 5.38
N CYS A 273 -4.13 -10.55 5.12
CA CYS A 273 -4.82 -9.53 4.33
C CYS A 273 -4.82 -9.79 2.81
N GLY A 274 -4.09 -10.80 2.31
CA GLY A 274 -3.92 -11.02 0.87
C GLY A 274 -3.08 -9.93 0.18
N ALA A 275 -2.23 -9.22 0.93
CA ALA A 275 -1.39 -8.15 0.38
C ALA A 275 0.06 -8.56 0.06
N GLY A 276 0.53 -9.71 0.57
CA GLY A 276 1.94 -10.11 0.46
C GLY A 276 2.47 -10.15 -0.98
N LEU A 277 1.74 -10.82 -1.89
CA LEU A 277 2.13 -10.92 -3.30
C LEU A 277 2.07 -9.57 -4.02
N SER A 278 1.04 -8.77 -3.76
CA SER A 278 0.90 -7.42 -4.34
C SER A 278 1.97 -6.43 -3.85
N ILE A 279 2.43 -6.57 -2.59
CA ILE A 279 3.54 -5.79 -2.04
C ILE A 279 4.86 -6.24 -2.69
N ALA A 280 5.09 -7.55 -2.81
CA ALA A 280 6.28 -8.08 -3.46
C ALA A 280 6.37 -7.62 -4.94
N GLU A 281 5.27 -7.70 -5.69
CA GLU A 281 5.19 -7.18 -7.06
C GLU A 281 5.56 -5.69 -7.12
N ALA A 282 4.94 -4.87 -6.26
CA ALA A 282 5.21 -3.44 -6.23
C ALA A 282 6.67 -3.12 -5.86
N ILE A 283 7.24 -3.82 -4.88
CA ILE A 283 8.67 -3.66 -4.53
C ILE A 283 9.53 -3.93 -5.76
N LEU A 284 9.28 -5.02 -6.50
CA LEU A 284 10.07 -5.37 -7.68
C LEU A 284 9.94 -4.34 -8.79
N GLN A 285 8.73 -3.81 -9.01
CA GLN A 285 8.51 -2.73 -9.97
C GLN A 285 9.33 -1.48 -9.65
N GLU A 286 9.43 -1.08 -8.38
CA GLU A 286 10.30 0.04 -7.95
C GLU A 286 11.80 -0.27 -8.15
N HIS A 287 12.15 -1.55 -8.28
CA HIS A 287 13.49 -2.03 -8.61
C HIS A 287 13.69 -2.32 -10.10
N ASN A 288 12.77 -1.94 -10.99
CA ASN A 288 12.77 -2.27 -12.42
C ASN A 288 12.84 -3.78 -12.70
N GLY A 289 12.32 -4.59 -11.79
CA GLY A 289 12.08 -6.00 -11.95
C GLY A 289 10.60 -6.31 -12.10
N TYR A 290 10.27 -7.59 -12.23
CA TYR A 290 8.90 -8.07 -12.23
C TYR A 290 8.80 -9.42 -11.54
N ILE A 291 7.57 -9.80 -11.17
CA ILE A 291 7.25 -11.13 -10.67
C ILE A 291 6.42 -11.89 -11.70
N SER A 292 6.65 -13.19 -11.82
CA SER A 292 5.81 -14.07 -12.61
C SER A 292 5.44 -15.29 -11.80
N ALA A 293 4.30 -15.90 -12.11
CA ALA A 293 3.83 -17.09 -11.44
C ALA A 293 3.28 -18.12 -12.42
N CYS A 294 3.59 -19.38 -12.19
CA CYS A 294 3.02 -20.52 -12.88
C CYS A 294 2.49 -21.48 -11.82
N SER A 295 1.26 -21.95 -11.96
CA SER A 295 0.68 -22.87 -11.00
C SER A 295 -0.16 -23.91 -11.70
N GLU A 296 -0.11 -25.13 -11.18
CA GLU A 296 -1.03 -26.19 -11.50
C GLU A 296 -1.80 -26.54 -10.23
N LYS A 297 -3.12 -26.40 -10.33
CA LYS A 297 -4.02 -26.67 -9.20
C LYS A 297 -3.71 -28.05 -8.64
N ASP A 298 -3.58 -28.12 -7.32
CA ASP A 298 -3.40 -29.35 -6.56
C ASP A 298 -2.06 -30.06 -6.77
N VAL A 299 -1.09 -29.42 -7.44
CA VAL A 299 0.21 -29.99 -7.78
C VAL A 299 1.36 -29.13 -7.25
N GLN A 300 1.50 -27.91 -7.77
CA GLN A 300 2.60 -27.01 -7.42
C GLN A 300 2.33 -25.57 -7.82
N THR A 301 3.05 -24.65 -7.20
CA THR A 301 3.14 -23.25 -7.61
C THR A 301 4.60 -22.85 -7.70
N LYS A 302 4.94 -22.09 -8.74
CA LYS A 302 6.25 -21.50 -8.97
C LYS A 302 6.11 -20.00 -9.08
N PHE A 303 6.75 -19.27 -8.17
CA PHE A 303 6.93 -17.82 -8.26
C PHE A 303 8.35 -17.51 -8.72
N GLU A 304 8.51 -16.66 -9.72
CA GLU A 304 9.82 -16.21 -10.20
C GLU A 304 9.92 -14.69 -10.07
N MET A 305 10.89 -14.25 -9.28
CA MET A 305 11.29 -12.85 -9.11
C MET A 305 12.44 -12.56 -10.07
N HIS A 306 12.25 -11.58 -10.96
CA HIS A 306 13.22 -11.19 -11.98
C HIS A 306 13.76 -9.79 -11.70
N LEU A 307 15.07 -9.65 -11.62
CA LEU A 307 15.75 -8.38 -11.35
C LEU A 307 16.85 -8.11 -12.39
N PRO A 308 17.04 -6.86 -12.84
CA PRO A 308 18.18 -6.52 -13.68
C PRO A 308 19.49 -6.64 -12.89
N THR A 309 20.55 -7.10 -13.55
CA THR A 309 21.91 -6.97 -13.00
C THR A 309 22.28 -5.49 -12.87
N ALA A 310 23.22 -5.16 -11.99
CA ALA A 310 23.70 -3.78 -11.84
C ALA A 310 24.21 -3.21 -13.19
N ALA A 311 24.93 -4.02 -13.95
CA ALA A 311 25.42 -3.66 -15.28
C ALA A 311 24.29 -3.46 -16.30
N ALA A 312 23.27 -4.32 -16.31
CA ALA A 312 22.12 -4.20 -17.20
C ALA A 312 21.28 -2.95 -16.86
N ARG A 313 21.08 -2.68 -15.57
CA ARG A 313 20.39 -1.49 -15.08
C ARG A 313 21.09 -0.21 -15.53
N GLU A 314 22.42 -0.13 -15.43
CA GLU A 314 23.19 1.02 -15.92
C GLU A 314 23.02 1.26 -17.43
N GLN A 315 22.83 0.19 -18.19
CA GLN A 315 22.59 0.24 -19.64
C GLN A 315 21.12 0.47 -20.01
N GLY A 316 20.23 0.55 -19.02
CA GLY A 316 18.78 0.62 -19.24
C GLY A 316 18.19 -0.66 -19.84
N ASN A 317 18.91 -1.78 -19.73
CA ASN A 317 18.44 -3.10 -20.14
C ASN A 317 17.73 -3.75 -18.95
N TYR A 318 16.40 -3.75 -18.99
CA TYR A 318 15.56 -4.27 -17.93
C TYR A 318 14.96 -5.63 -18.34
N PRO A 319 14.79 -6.57 -17.40
CA PRO A 319 14.07 -7.80 -17.67
C PRO A 319 12.64 -7.45 -18.12
N VAL A 320 12.23 -7.98 -19.27
CA VAL A 320 10.92 -7.69 -19.85
C VAL A 320 9.96 -8.78 -19.44
N GLU A 321 8.87 -8.41 -18.76
CA GLU A 321 7.81 -9.35 -18.40
C GLU A 321 7.27 -10.02 -19.68
N PRO A 322 7.08 -11.36 -19.69
CA PRO A 322 6.46 -12.03 -20.83
C PRO A 322 5.10 -11.39 -21.14
N LYS A 323 4.89 -11.08 -22.41
CA LYS A 323 3.70 -10.35 -22.88
C LYS A 323 2.44 -11.04 -22.38
N ARG A 324 1.55 -10.26 -21.76
CA ARG A 324 0.25 -10.76 -21.31
C ARG A 324 -0.50 -11.37 -22.49
N GLU A 325 -1.01 -12.58 -22.28
CA GLU A 325 -1.93 -13.22 -23.22
C GLU A 325 -3.26 -12.48 -23.20
N VAL A 326 -3.75 -12.14 -24.38
CA VAL A 326 -5.00 -11.38 -24.56
C VAL A 326 -5.85 -12.09 -25.59
N THR A 327 -7.07 -12.43 -25.20
CA THR A 327 -8.00 -13.13 -26.09
C THR A 327 -8.75 -12.16 -26.97
N VAL A 328 -8.66 -12.33 -28.29
CA VAL A 328 -9.30 -11.45 -29.30
C VAL A 328 -10.36 -12.22 -30.06
N LEU A 329 -11.63 -11.84 -29.92
CA LEU A 329 -12.71 -12.44 -30.71
C LEU A 329 -12.83 -11.74 -32.06
N LEU A 330 -12.48 -12.46 -33.13
CA LEU A 330 -12.61 -12.05 -34.52
C LEU A 330 -13.94 -12.56 -35.09
N VAL A 331 -14.75 -11.65 -35.63
CA VAL A 331 -16.04 -11.98 -36.27
C VAL A 331 -16.06 -11.44 -37.69
N GLU A 332 -16.03 -12.32 -38.69
CA GLU A 332 -15.96 -11.97 -40.11
C GLU A 332 -16.59 -13.09 -40.94
N ASP A 333 -17.43 -12.75 -41.92
CA ASP A 333 -18.17 -13.74 -42.71
C ASP A 333 -17.38 -14.31 -43.89
N ASP A 334 -16.38 -13.57 -44.40
CA ASP A 334 -15.40 -14.09 -45.35
C ASP A 334 -14.29 -14.86 -44.60
N TYR A 335 -14.29 -16.18 -44.77
CA TYR A 335 -13.30 -17.08 -44.18
C TYR A 335 -11.84 -16.70 -44.50
N ASN A 336 -11.55 -16.20 -45.71
CA ASN A 336 -10.17 -15.85 -46.07
C ASN A 336 -9.71 -14.57 -45.36
N LEU A 337 -10.62 -13.59 -45.20
CA LEU A 337 -10.34 -12.38 -44.42
C LEU A 337 -10.17 -12.71 -42.93
N LEU A 338 -11.00 -13.62 -42.41
CA LEU A 338 -10.91 -14.10 -41.03
C LEU A 338 -9.57 -14.79 -40.73
N VAL A 339 -9.13 -15.69 -41.62
CA VAL A 339 -7.81 -16.34 -41.51
C VAL A 339 -6.68 -15.31 -41.64
N GLY A 340 -6.79 -14.35 -42.56
CA GLY A 340 -5.80 -13.29 -42.69
C GLY A 340 -5.68 -12.41 -41.43
N LEU A 341 -6.81 -12.14 -40.75
CA LEU A 341 -6.82 -11.44 -39.46
C LEU A 341 -6.21 -12.29 -38.35
N ASN A 342 -6.47 -13.60 -38.34
CA ASN A 342 -5.87 -14.54 -37.40
C ASN A 342 -4.34 -14.54 -37.50
N ASP A 343 -3.82 -14.79 -38.71
CA ASP A 343 -2.38 -14.85 -38.97
C ASP A 343 -1.69 -13.52 -38.62
N MET A 344 -2.36 -12.40 -38.92
CA MET A 344 -1.88 -11.06 -38.58
C MET A 344 -1.71 -10.88 -37.07
N LEU A 345 -2.65 -11.38 -36.24
CA LEU A 345 -2.55 -11.28 -34.79
C LEU A 345 -1.50 -12.24 -34.22
N GLU A 346 -1.39 -13.45 -34.77
CA GLU A 346 -0.40 -14.46 -34.33
C GLU A 346 1.04 -14.02 -34.63
N ILE A 347 1.27 -13.36 -35.77
CA ILE A 347 2.61 -12.92 -36.20
C ILE A 347 3.00 -11.59 -35.53
N HIS A 348 2.05 -10.84 -34.95
CA HIS A 348 2.37 -9.54 -34.38
C HIS A 348 3.21 -9.65 -33.09
N ASP A 349 4.46 -9.21 -33.19
CA ASP A 349 5.33 -9.03 -32.03
C ASP A 349 5.06 -7.68 -31.31
N GLY A 350 3.85 -7.51 -30.77
CA GLY A 350 3.31 -6.26 -30.19
C GLY A 350 3.48 -6.12 -28.67
N ARG A 351 2.67 -5.30 -28.00
CA ARG A 351 2.73 -5.20 -26.52
C ARG A 351 2.14 -6.43 -25.81
N TYR A 352 1.20 -7.10 -26.46
CA TYR A 352 0.47 -8.27 -25.95
C TYR A 352 0.76 -9.50 -26.82
N HIS A 353 0.55 -10.69 -26.26
CA HIS A 353 0.47 -11.92 -27.05
C HIS A 353 -1.01 -12.19 -27.33
N TYR A 354 -1.44 -12.13 -28.58
CA TYR A 354 -2.86 -12.32 -28.90
C TYR A 354 -3.21 -13.79 -29.09
N VAL A 355 -4.33 -14.19 -28.48
CA VAL A 355 -4.96 -15.49 -28.66
C VAL A 355 -6.28 -15.27 -29.42
N PRO A 356 -6.29 -15.44 -30.76
CA PRO A 356 -7.47 -15.21 -31.56
C PRO A 356 -8.54 -16.31 -31.37
N LEU A 357 -9.79 -15.89 -31.22
CA LEU A 357 -10.98 -16.74 -31.32
C LEU A 357 -11.74 -16.34 -32.58
N MET A 358 -12.20 -17.32 -33.36
CA MET A 358 -12.81 -17.07 -34.67
C MET A 358 -14.30 -17.39 -34.67
N ALA A 359 -15.10 -16.54 -35.32
CA ALA A 359 -16.52 -16.76 -35.59
C ALA A 359 -16.92 -16.21 -36.97
N LEU A 360 -17.77 -16.93 -37.70
CA LEU A 360 -18.19 -16.52 -39.06
C LEU A 360 -19.41 -15.59 -39.09
N ASN A 361 -20.06 -15.36 -37.96
CA ASN A 361 -21.23 -14.50 -37.84
C ASN A 361 -21.54 -14.20 -36.36
N GLY A 362 -22.48 -13.27 -36.12
CA GLY A 362 -22.88 -12.89 -34.77
C GLY A 362 -23.45 -14.03 -33.90
N LEU A 363 -24.08 -15.05 -34.48
CA LEU A 363 -24.63 -16.18 -33.72
C LEU A 363 -23.52 -17.12 -33.21
N GLU A 364 -22.52 -17.39 -34.05
CA GLU A 364 -21.33 -18.15 -33.63
C GLU A 364 -20.53 -17.38 -32.58
N ALA A 365 -20.36 -16.07 -32.78
CA ALA A 365 -19.68 -15.21 -31.82
C ALA A 365 -20.37 -15.23 -30.44
N LEU A 366 -21.70 -15.30 -30.39
CA LEU A 366 -22.44 -15.46 -29.12
C LEU A 366 -22.18 -16.81 -28.45
N LYS A 367 -22.02 -17.90 -29.20
CA LYS A 367 -21.65 -19.21 -28.63
C LYS A 367 -20.25 -19.17 -28.05
N VAL A 368 -19.32 -18.55 -28.77
CA VAL A 368 -17.94 -18.34 -28.26
C VAL A 368 -17.96 -17.52 -26.97
N LEU A 369 -18.77 -16.46 -26.90
CA LEU A 369 -18.94 -15.64 -25.68
C LEU A 369 -19.54 -16.38 -24.48
N GLU A 370 -20.29 -17.46 -24.71
CA GLU A 370 -20.84 -18.31 -23.64
C GLU A 370 -19.81 -19.30 -23.09
N GLU A 371 -18.81 -19.67 -23.89
CA GLU A 371 -17.74 -20.58 -23.50
C GLU A 371 -16.49 -19.84 -23.01
N HIS A 372 -16.18 -18.67 -23.59
CA HIS A 372 -14.98 -17.88 -23.34
C HIS A 372 -15.30 -16.38 -23.29
N THR A 373 -14.75 -15.65 -22.33
CA THR A 373 -14.89 -14.19 -22.25
C THR A 373 -13.65 -13.50 -22.85
N PRO A 374 -13.71 -12.97 -24.08
CA PRO A 374 -12.58 -12.31 -24.72
C PRO A 374 -12.30 -10.93 -24.11
N ASP A 375 -11.05 -10.49 -24.20
CA ASP A 375 -10.61 -9.17 -23.74
C ASP A 375 -11.00 -8.05 -24.71
N ILE A 376 -11.21 -8.37 -26.00
CA ILE A 376 -11.67 -7.45 -27.04
C ILE A 376 -12.37 -8.20 -28.18
N ILE A 377 -13.31 -7.52 -28.84
CA ILE A 377 -14.03 -8.01 -30.01
C ILE A 377 -13.68 -7.15 -31.22
N VAL A 378 -13.31 -7.78 -32.33
CA VAL A 378 -13.16 -7.15 -33.65
C VAL A 378 -14.17 -7.81 -34.58
N SER A 379 -15.14 -7.06 -35.07
CA SER A 379 -16.28 -7.61 -35.82
C SER A 379 -16.48 -6.86 -37.13
N ASP A 380 -16.83 -7.55 -38.22
CA ASP A 380 -17.49 -6.91 -39.35
C ASP A 380 -18.90 -6.47 -38.95
N ILE A 381 -19.41 -5.44 -39.62
CA ILE A 381 -20.78 -4.97 -39.52
C ILE A 381 -21.68 -5.79 -40.45
N MET A 382 -21.25 -6.03 -41.69
CA MET A 382 -22.10 -6.57 -42.75
C MET A 382 -21.93 -8.07 -42.86
N MET A 383 -22.60 -8.81 -41.98
CA MET A 383 -22.53 -10.28 -41.93
C MET A 383 -23.92 -10.92 -42.08
N PRO A 384 -24.02 -12.14 -42.65
CA PRO A 384 -25.26 -12.89 -42.76
C PRO A 384 -25.74 -13.40 -41.40
N HIS A 385 -27.03 -13.77 -41.35
CA HIS A 385 -27.75 -14.29 -40.18
C HIS A 385 -27.94 -13.30 -39.02
N MET A 386 -26.86 -12.73 -38.50
CA MET A 386 -26.85 -11.71 -37.46
C MET A 386 -25.75 -10.70 -37.80
N ASN A 387 -26.16 -9.46 -38.08
CA ASN A 387 -25.21 -8.40 -38.39
C ASN A 387 -24.49 -7.90 -37.13
N GLY A 388 -23.39 -7.15 -37.31
CA GLY A 388 -22.57 -6.66 -36.19
C GLY A 388 -23.34 -5.79 -35.19
N TYR A 389 -24.36 -5.04 -35.65
CA TYR A 389 -25.18 -4.21 -34.78
C TYR A 389 -26.11 -5.02 -33.86
N GLU A 390 -26.80 -6.02 -34.42
CA GLU A 390 -27.67 -6.94 -33.68
C GLU A 390 -26.86 -7.76 -32.67
N PHE A 391 -25.67 -8.19 -33.08
CA PHE A 391 -24.70 -8.84 -32.22
C PHE A 391 -24.33 -7.95 -31.03
N LEU A 392 -23.88 -6.71 -31.28
CA LEU A 392 -23.52 -5.77 -30.23
C LEU A 392 -24.69 -5.47 -29.28
N GLU A 393 -25.91 -5.30 -29.80
CA GLU A 393 -27.08 -5.06 -28.96
C GLU A 393 -27.31 -6.23 -27.98
N THR A 394 -27.13 -7.45 -28.46
CA THR A 394 -27.24 -8.67 -27.65
C THR A 394 -26.12 -8.73 -26.61
N VAL A 395 -24.89 -8.39 -27.01
CA VAL A 395 -23.73 -8.32 -26.11
C VAL A 395 -23.96 -7.31 -24.99
N ARG A 396 -24.49 -6.12 -25.31
CA ARG A 396 -24.74 -5.05 -24.34
C ARG A 396 -25.95 -5.29 -23.43
N LYS A 397 -26.83 -6.25 -23.75
CA LYS A 397 -27.93 -6.68 -22.85
C LYS A 397 -27.44 -7.56 -21.70
N LYS A 398 -26.29 -8.25 -21.85
CA LYS A 398 -25.71 -9.06 -20.77
C LYS A 398 -24.75 -8.19 -19.92
N PRO A 399 -24.96 -8.06 -18.59
CA PRO A 399 -24.11 -7.25 -17.72
C PRO A 399 -22.63 -7.65 -17.72
N GLU A 400 -22.36 -8.94 -17.92
CA GLU A 400 -21.02 -9.53 -17.92
C GLU A 400 -20.19 -9.08 -19.13
N TRP A 401 -20.82 -8.90 -20.30
CA TRP A 401 -20.12 -8.56 -21.55
C TRP A 401 -20.19 -7.08 -21.91
N THR A 402 -20.90 -6.28 -21.08
CA THR A 402 -21.13 -4.85 -21.35
C THR A 402 -19.84 -4.03 -21.41
N GLN A 403 -18.78 -4.49 -20.74
CA GLN A 403 -17.49 -3.78 -20.67
C GLN A 403 -16.48 -4.24 -21.72
N ILE A 404 -16.78 -5.31 -22.47
CA ILE A 404 -15.86 -5.83 -23.49
C ILE A 404 -15.75 -4.79 -24.61
N PRO A 405 -14.53 -4.35 -24.94
CA PRO A 405 -14.34 -3.38 -25.98
C PRO A 405 -14.65 -3.97 -27.36
N VAL A 406 -15.23 -3.15 -28.25
CA VAL A 406 -15.66 -3.59 -29.60
C VAL A 406 -15.17 -2.63 -30.66
N ILE A 407 -14.42 -3.16 -31.62
CA ILE A 407 -13.96 -2.49 -32.83
C ILE A 407 -14.75 -3.04 -34.02
N PHE A 408 -15.39 -2.16 -34.80
CA PHE A 408 -16.05 -2.57 -36.04
C PHE A 408 -15.19 -2.37 -37.28
N LEU A 409 -15.20 -3.35 -38.18
CA LEU A 409 -14.68 -3.24 -39.53
C LEU A 409 -15.84 -2.86 -40.47
N THR A 410 -15.66 -1.89 -41.35
CA THR A 410 -16.75 -1.37 -42.21
C THR A 410 -16.29 -1.08 -43.63
N ALA A 411 -17.06 -1.45 -44.64
CA ALA A 411 -16.82 -1.00 -46.02
C ALA A 411 -17.11 0.51 -46.14
N MET A 412 -16.23 1.25 -46.79
CA MET A 412 -16.28 2.72 -46.92
C MET A 412 -17.67 3.29 -47.25
N GLY A 413 -18.17 4.19 -46.40
CA GLY A 413 -19.02 5.31 -46.81
C GLY A 413 -20.55 5.13 -46.80
N GLU A 414 -21.17 5.22 -45.62
CA GLU A 414 -22.35 6.06 -45.42
C GLU A 414 -22.28 6.74 -44.04
N LYS A 415 -22.40 8.07 -43.98
CA LYS A 415 -22.42 8.85 -42.72
C LYS A 415 -23.49 8.36 -41.72
N VAL A 416 -24.52 7.68 -42.23
CA VAL A 416 -25.65 7.14 -41.48
C VAL A 416 -25.24 5.94 -40.60
N ASP A 417 -24.35 5.07 -41.09
CA ASP A 417 -23.91 3.88 -40.36
C ASP A 417 -22.94 4.20 -39.22
N ILE A 418 -22.06 5.18 -39.42
CA ILE A 418 -21.16 5.70 -38.37
C ILE A 418 -21.98 6.39 -37.26
N PHE A 419 -23.02 7.14 -37.63
CA PHE A 419 -23.92 7.78 -36.66
C PHE A 419 -24.71 6.75 -35.85
N LYS A 420 -25.29 5.74 -36.51
CA LYS A 420 -26.03 4.63 -35.87
C LYS A 420 -25.13 3.80 -34.96
N ALA A 421 -23.90 3.48 -35.39
CA ALA A 421 -22.89 2.79 -34.60
C ALA A 421 -22.51 3.57 -33.32
N ARG A 422 -22.25 4.88 -33.44
CA ARG A 422 -21.90 5.75 -32.30
C ARG A 422 -23.04 5.82 -31.27
N LYS A 423 -24.30 5.82 -31.74
CA LYS A 423 -25.51 5.75 -30.89
C LYS A 423 -25.61 4.45 -30.10
N MET A 424 -25.13 3.33 -30.66
CA MET A 424 -25.23 1.99 -30.07
C MET A 424 -24.15 1.62 -29.05
N GLY A 425 -23.10 2.44 -28.87
CA GLY A 425 -22.09 2.17 -27.84
C GLY A 425 -20.76 1.60 -28.34
N VAL A 426 -20.53 1.59 -29.65
CA VAL A 426 -19.26 1.19 -30.25
C VAL A 426 -18.16 2.16 -29.83
N GLU A 427 -16.97 1.61 -29.55
CA GLU A 427 -15.82 2.40 -29.14
C GLU A 427 -15.06 2.94 -30.33
N GLU A 428 -14.82 2.12 -31.37
CA GLU A 428 -14.11 2.54 -32.59
C GLU A 428 -14.58 1.79 -33.85
N TYR A 429 -14.28 2.37 -35.01
CA TYR A 429 -14.50 1.75 -36.33
C TYR A 429 -13.25 1.90 -37.22
N VAL A 430 -13.04 0.93 -38.10
CA VAL A 430 -11.96 0.90 -39.08
C VAL A 430 -12.54 0.64 -40.46
N THR A 431 -12.22 1.51 -41.42
CA THR A 431 -12.66 1.40 -42.81
C THR A 431 -11.85 0.33 -43.56
N LYS A 432 -12.55 -0.55 -44.31
CA LYS A 432 -11.98 -1.49 -45.27
C LYS A 432 -11.74 -0.74 -46.60
N PRO A 433 -10.57 -0.88 -47.25
CA PRO A 433 -9.41 -1.69 -46.84
C PRO A 433 -8.63 -1.01 -45.70
N TYR A 434 -8.34 -1.78 -44.65
CA TYR A 434 -7.62 -1.29 -43.48
C TYR A 434 -6.12 -1.54 -43.60
N ASN A 435 -5.32 -0.67 -42.99
CA ASN A 435 -3.90 -0.92 -42.80
C ASN A 435 -3.70 -1.77 -41.54
N THR A 436 -3.01 -2.91 -41.68
CA THR A 436 -2.69 -3.85 -40.60
C THR A 436 -2.08 -3.18 -39.37
N GLU A 437 -1.09 -2.31 -39.56
CA GLU A 437 -0.41 -1.61 -38.46
C GLU A 437 -1.37 -0.66 -37.71
N ASN A 438 -2.30 -0.03 -38.43
CA ASN A 438 -3.30 0.84 -37.81
C ASN A 438 -4.32 0.05 -36.98
N LEU A 439 -4.76 -1.11 -37.47
CA LEU A 439 -5.71 -1.96 -36.74
C LEU A 439 -5.07 -2.51 -35.45
N LEU A 440 -3.82 -2.97 -35.51
CA LEU A 440 -3.06 -3.44 -34.34
C LEU A 440 -2.90 -2.35 -33.28
N LYS A 441 -2.49 -1.14 -33.69
CA LYS A 441 -2.38 0.01 -32.76
C LYS A 441 -3.71 0.35 -32.10
N LEU A 442 -4.82 0.27 -32.82
CA LEU A 442 -6.14 0.52 -32.25
C LEU A 442 -6.54 -0.56 -31.25
N ILE A 443 -6.24 -1.83 -31.53
CA ILE A 443 -6.43 -2.94 -30.58
C ILE A 443 -5.65 -2.67 -29.30
N ASP A 444 -4.36 -2.33 -29.41
CA ASP A 444 -3.50 -2.00 -28.28
C ASP A 444 -4.04 -0.84 -27.43
N ILE A 445 -4.46 0.26 -28.08
CA ILE A 445 -5.04 1.42 -27.38
C ILE A 445 -6.31 1.04 -26.63
N GLN A 446 -7.18 0.20 -27.22
CA GLN A 446 -8.42 -0.20 -26.56
C GLN A 446 -8.18 -1.18 -25.43
N LEU A 447 -7.25 -2.11 -25.58
CA LEU A 447 -6.82 -3.01 -24.51
C LEU A 447 -6.19 -2.23 -23.36
N GLU A 448 -5.29 -1.28 -23.65
CA GLU A 448 -4.69 -0.42 -22.63
C GLU A 448 -5.76 0.39 -21.91
N ARG A 449 -6.74 0.95 -22.62
CA ARG A 449 -7.89 1.62 -22.00
C ARG A 449 -8.75 0.66 -21.20
N HIS A 450 -8.97 -0.56 -21.68
CA HIS A 450 -9.77 -1.57 -21.00
C HIS A 450 -9.11 -2.03 -19.70
N PHE A 451 -7.83 -2.42 -19.74
CA PHE A 451 -7.05 -2.78 -18.57
C PHE A 451 -6.84 -1.58 -17.65
N THR A 452 -6.55 -0.39 -18.16
CA THR A 452 -6.47 0.82 -17.33
C THR A 452 -7.83 1.15 -16.71
N ARG A 453 -8.97 0.83 -17.34
CA ARG A 453 -10.30 1.01 -16.73
C ARG A 453 -10.58 -0.05 -15.67
N GLN A 454 -10.17 -1.30 -15.88
CA GLN A 454 -10.22 -2.35 -14.87
C GLN A 454 -9.28 -2.02 -13.68
N ASN A 455 -8.13 -1.41 -13.95
CA ASN A 455 -7.10 -1.04 -12.98
C ASN A 455 -7.40 0.29 -12.27
N ALA A 456 -7.93 1.30 -12.95
CA ALA A 456 -8.36 2.59 -12.37
C ALA A 456 -9.67 2.48 -11.57
N LEU A 457 -10.28 1.29 -11.56
CA LEU A 457 -11.24 0.90 -10.55
C LEU A 457 -10.58 0.64 -9.17
N HIS A 458 -9.25 0.59 -9.10
CA HIS A 458 -8.49 0.42 -7.86
C HIS A 458 -7.91 1.75 -7.38
N GLU A 459 -8.55 2.21 -6.30
CA GLU A 459 -7.92 2.91 -5.17
C GLU A 459 -7.53 4.37 -5.41
N ASP A 460 -8.48 5.26 -5.13
CA ASP A 460 -8.09 6.55 -4.55
C ASP A 460 -7.38 6.25 -3.22
N ILE A 461 -6.10 6.61 -3.11
CA ILE A 461 -5.30 6.55 -1.87
C ILE A 461 -6.11 7.09 -0.68
N GLU A 462 -6.89 8.14 -0.91
CA GLU A 462 -7.76 8.78 0.08
C GLU A 462 -8.87 7.84 0.59
N VAL A 463 -9.43 6.98 -0.27
CA VAL A 463 -10.44 6.00 0.13
C VAL A 463 -9.80 4.93 1.01
N LEU A 464 -8.67 4.32 0.59
CA LEU A 464 -7.94 3.34 1.40
C LEU A 464 -7.49 3.93 2.74
N ARG A 465 -6.94 5.15 2.71
CA ARG A 465 -6.49 5.84 3.91
C ARG A 465 -7.67 6.08 4.85
N ASN A 466 -8.78 6.62 4.37
CA ASN A 466 -9.94 6.91 5.21
C ASN A 466 -10.60 5.63 5.76
N LEU A 467 -10.64 4.56 4.96
CA LEU A 467 -11.08 3.23 5.39
C LEU A 467 -10.22 2.69 6.54
N PHE A 468 -8.90 2.75 6.36
CA PHE A 468 -7.95 2.35 7.39
C PHE A 468 -8.15 3.16 8.68
N LEU A 469 -8.34 4.46 8.56
CA LEU A 469 -8.54 5.36 9.71
C LEU A 469 -9.84 5.09 10.46
N GLU A 470 -10.96 4.84 9.76
CA GLU A 470 -12.23 4.45 10.38
C GLU A 470 -12.06 3.17 11.22
N LEU A 471 -11.32 2.20 10.69
CA LEU A 471 -11.07 0.90 11.31
C LEU A 471 -10.15 1.00 12.54
N LEU A 472 -9.10 1.82 12.44
CA LEU A 472 -8.21 2.13 13.55
C LEU A 472 -8.95 2.77 14.74
N GLN A 473 -9.90 3.66 14.45
CA GLN A 473 -10.65 4.39 15.48
C GLN A 473 -11.70 3.54 16.19
N GLN A 474 -12.46 2.72 15.46
CA GLN A 474 -13.63 2.02 16.02
C GLN A 474 -13.26 0.70 16.72
N ASP A 475 -12.33 -0.09 16.17
CA ASP A 475 -12.11 -1.47 16.61
C ASP A 475 -10.75 -1.69 17.29
N LEU A 476 -9.67 -1.05 16.81
CA LEU A 476 -8.32 -1.31 17.33
C LEU A 476 -7.97 -0.52 18.59
N ARG A 477 -8.36 0.75 18.66
CA ARG A 477 -7.99 1.64 19.77
C ARG A 477 -8.45 1.12 21.14
N PRO A 478 -9.71 0.66 21.33
CA PRO A 478 -10.15 0.15 22.63
C PRO A 478 -9.40 -1.11 23.05
N SER A 479 -9.16 -2.01 22.10
CA SER A 479 -8.58 -3.32 22.36
C SER A 479 -7.07 -3.26 22.60
N LEU A 480 -6.33 -2.42 21.86
CA LEU A 480 -4.91 -2.18 22.15
C LEU A 480 -4.70 -1.55 23.54
N ARG A 481 -5.60 -0.65 23.96
CA ARG A 481 -5.60 -0.11 25.33
C ARG A 481 -5.85 -1.19 26.37
N ALA A 482 -6.79 -2.09 26.11
CA ALA A 482 -7.06 -3.22 27.00
C ALA A 482 -5.79 -4.08 27.16
N VAL A 483 -5.15 -4.49 26.06
CA VAL A 483 -3.92 -5.31 26.10
C VAL A 483 -2.82 -4.65 26.91
N ASN A 484 -2.58 -3.35 26.67
CA ASN A 484 -1.54 -2.63 27.37
C ASN A 484 -1.83 -2.56 28.87
N THR A 485 -3.08 -2.25 29.25
CA THR A 485 -3.52 -2.18 30.65
C THR A 485 -3.35 -3.53 31.36
N HIS A 486 -3.73 -4.64 30.72
CA HIS A 486 -3.62 -5.98 31.30
C HIS A 486 -2.15 -6.41 31.43
N SER A 487 -1.32 -6.12 30.43
CA SER A 487 0.10 -6.44 30.47
C SER A 487 0.86 -5.65 31.55
N GLU A 488 0.53 -4.37 31.74
CA GLU A 488 1.06 -3.53 32.82
C GLU A 488 0.65 -4.05 34.20
N ALA A 489 -0.61 -4.44 34.37
CA ALA A 489 -1.10 -5.04 35.61
C ALA A 489 -0.32 -6.32 35.94
N MET A 490 -0.06 -7.17 34.95
CA MET A 490 0.70 -8.41 35.14
C MET A 490 2.17 -8.16 35.47
N THR A 491 2.79 -7.16 34.83
CA THR A 491 4.15 -6.74 35.16
C THR A 491 4.25 -6.23 36.61
N ARG A 492 3.22 -5.53 37.09
CA ARG A 492 3.15 -5.09 38.49
C ARG A 492 3.05 -6.27 39.45
N VAL A 493 2.22 -7.26 39.16
CA VAL A 493 2.11 -8.48 39.99
C VAL A 493 3.44 -9.25 40.03
N LEU A 494 4.12 -9.41 38.89
CA LEU A 494 5.44 -10.07 38.85
C LEU A 494 6.55 -9.27 39.52
N LYS A 495 6.47 -7.94 39.54
CA LYS A 495 7.42 -7.08 40.25
C LYS A 495 7.15 -7.02 41.77
N ALA A 496 5.96 -7.38 42.22
CA ALA A 496 5.54 -7.20 43.61
C ALA A 496 6.22 -8.16 44.63
N GLN A 497 7.15 -9.03 44.21
CA GLN A 497 7.85 -9.99 45.09
C GLN A 497 6.87 -10.77 45.97
N ASP A 498 5.88 -11.43 45.36
CA ASP A 498 5.01 -12.34 46.11
C ASP A 498 5.76 -13.66 46.37
N PRO A 499 6.11 -13.99 47.64
CA PRO A 499 6.96 -15.14 47.96
C PRO A 499 6.33 -16.51 47.62
N GLU A 500 5.01 -16.56 47.40
CA GLU A 500 4.32 -17.79 46.98
C GLU A 500 4.52 -18.08 45.48
N MET A 501 4.62 -17.05 44.64
CA MET A 501 4.78 -17.21 43.18
C MET A 501 6.19 -17.67 42.79
N GLU A 502 7.20 -17.23 43.54
CA GLU A 502 8.62 -17.60 43.37
C GLU A 502 8.88 -19.08 43.75
N ASN A 503 8.06 -19.65 44.65
CA ASN A 503 8.13 -21.06 45.04
C ASN A 503 7.41 -22.02 44.07
N LEU A 504 6.53 -21.50 43.20
CA LEU A 504 5.71 -22.27 42.26
C LEU A 504 6.28 -22.30 40.83
N MET A 505 7.14 -21.35 40.46
CA MET A 505 7.75 -21.24 39.13
C MET A 505 9.27 -21.37 39.21
N GLY A 506 9.90 -22.15 38.31
CA GLY A 506 11.35 -22.22 38.24
C GLY A 506 11.96 -20.91 37.70
N ALA A 507 13.19 -20.59 38.09
CA ALA A 507 13.89 -19.36 37.67
C ALA A 507 14.02 -19.17 36.13
N LYS A 508 14.02 -20.27 35.36
CA LYS A 508 13.99 -20.25 33.89
C LYS A 508 12.64 -19.80 33.33
N ASP A 509 11.55 -20.22 33.95
CA ASP A 509 10.19 -19.91 33.51
C ASP A 509 9.84 -18.45 33.81
N GLU A 510 10.27 -17.94 34.97
CA GLU A 510 10.08 -16.52 35.33
C GLU A 510 10.78 -15.56 34.35
N SER A 511 11.96 -15.95 33.86
CA SER A 511 12.73 -15.16 32.89
C SER A 511 12.05 -15.12 31.52
N SER A 512 11.56 -16.27 31.04
CA SER A 512 10.78 -16.37 29.79
C SER A 512 9.46 -15.60 29.88
N LEU A 513 8.79 -15.65 31.03
CA LEU A 513 7.53 -14.94 31.27
C LEU A 513 7.71 -13.41 31.21
N LYS A 514 8.76 -12.90 31.85
CA LYS A 514 9.13 -11.47 31.79
C LYS A 514 9.43 -11.05 30.35
N LEU A 515 10.13 -11.89 29.58
CA LEU A 515 10.45 -11.62 28.18
C LEU A 515 9.18 -11.58 27.30
N SER A 516 8.27 -12.55 27.44
CA SER A 516 6.99 -12.56 26.69
C SER A 516 6.13 -11.34 27.01
N LEU A 517 6.05 -10.94 28.27
CA LEU A 517 5.31 -9.73 28.67
C LEU A 517 5.93 -8.45 28.10
N GLN A 518 7.26 -8.35 28.16
CA GLN A 518 7.97 -7.21 27.59
C GLN A 518 7.78 -7.16 26.06
N ASN A 519 7.77 -8.30 25.38
CA ASN A 519 7.47 -8.39 23.96
C ASN A 519 6.04 -7.94 23.64
N ILE A 520 5.04 -8.37 24.43
CA ILE A 520 3.64 -7.93 24.27
C ILE A 520 3.53 -6.42 24.47
N GLN A 521 4.18 -5.85 25.50
CA GLN A 521 4.19 -4.40 25.75
C GLN A 521 4.83 -3.62 24.60
N ASN A 522 5.98 -4.08 24.11
CA ASN A 522 6.68 -3.43 23.02
C ASN A 522 5.83 -3.43 21.72
N HIS A 523 5.23 -4.57 21.38
CA HIS A 523 4.41 -4.69 20.16
C HIS A 523 3.09 -3.92 20.28
N SER A 524 2.38 -4.06 21.41
CA SER A 524 1.13 -3.34 21.68
C SER A 524 1.35 -1.83 21.73
N GLY A 525 2.44 -1.37 22.39
CA GLY A 525 2.81 0.03 22.48
C GLY A 525 3.23 0.63 21.13
N ARG A 526 3.97 -0.10 20.30
CA ARG A 526 4.29 0.32 18.92
C ARG A 526 3.01 0.48 18.09
N LEU A 527 2.12 -0.52 18.11
CA LEU A 527 0.83 -0.48 17.43
C LEU A 527 -0.03 0.68 17.91
N HIS A 528 -0.18 0.85 19.22
CA HIS A 528 -0.96 1.94 19.80
C HIS A 528 -0.45 3.31 19.35
N ARG A 529 0.88 3.51 19.32
CA ARG A 529 1.51 4.74 18.84
C ARG A 529 1.23 5.01 17.36
N VAL A 530 1.45 4.01 16.49
CA VAL A 530 1.17 4.13 15.05
C VAL A 530 -0.30 4.54 14.84
N VAL A 531 -1.21 3.91 15.58
CA VAL A 531 -2.65 4.17 15.50
C VAL A 531 -3.01 5.57 15.99
N GLU A 532 -2.53 5.99 17.17
CA GLU A 532 -2.80 7.33 17.70
C GLU A 532 -2.20 8.44 16.81
N ASP A 533 -1.02 8.21 16.25
CA ASP A 533 -0.36 9.16 15.35
C ASP A 533 -1.14 9.36 14.05
N LEU A 534 -1.63 8.27 13.47
CA LEU A 534 -2.48 8.32 12.28
C LEU A 534 -3.83 9.01 12.54
N ILE A 535 -4.45 8.73 13.69
CA ILE A 535 -5.69 9.39 14.12
C ILE A 535 -5.46 10.89 14.29
N LYS A 536 -4.41 11.29 15.01
CA LYS A 536 -4.10 12.72 15.26
C LYS A 536 -3.77 13.47 13.97
N LEU A 537 -3.03 12.85 13.03
CA LEU A 537 -2.80 13.44 11.71
C LEU A 537 -4.11 13.74 10.96
N THR A 538 -5.15 12.96 11.20
CA THR A 538 -6.44 13.11 10.51
C THR A 538 -7.37 14.07 11.19
N GLU A 539 -7.37 14.10 12.51
CA GLU A 539 -8.01 15.17 13.29
C GLU A 539 -7.38 16.52 12.95
N LEU A 540 -6.06 16.60 12.78
CA LEU A 540 -5.37 17.82 12.35
C LEU A 540 -5.80 18.26 10.94
N LYS A 541 -5.92 17.33 9.98
CA LYS A 541 -6.42 17.64 8.63
C LYS A 541 -7.91 18.04 8.62
N ALA A 542 -8.73 17.34 9.40
CA ALA A 542 -10.16 17.64 9.51
C ALA A 542 -10.40 18.98 10.22
N ASN A 543 -9.62 19.30 11.25
CA ASN A 543 -9.67 20.58 11.96
C ASN A 543 -9.03 21.73 11.17
N LYS A 544 -8.12 21.47 10.22
CA LYS A 544 -7.72 22.45 9.20
C LYS A 544 -8.90 22.85 8.28
N ALA A 545 -9.90 21.98 8.12
CA ALA A 545 -11.15 22.26 7.40
C ALA A 545 -12.28 22.83 8.30
N LEU A 546 -12.16 22.69 9.62
CA LEU A 546 -13.08 23.21 10.65
C LEU A 546 -12.35 24.18 11.60
N ALA A 547 -11.80 25.27 11.05
CA ALA A 547 -11.07 26.28 11.81
C ALA A 547 -11.97 27.23 12.64
N GLU A 548 -13.03 26.72 13.29
CA GLU A 548 -14.00 27.56 14.04
C GLU A 548 -14.27 27.14 15.50
N ASN A 549 -13.70 26.04 16.04
CA ASN A 549 -13.97 25.65 17.43
C ASN A 549 -12.70 25.14 18.17
N LEU A 550 -11.82 26.04 18.61
CA LEU A 550 -10.67 25.67 19.45
C LEU A 550 -10.74 26.31 20.84
N THR A 551 -10.28 25.56 21.85
CA THR A 551 -10.12 25.98 23.25
C THR A 551 -9.27 27.26 23.37
N PRO A 552 -9.60 28.20 24.28
CA PRO A 552 -8.83 29.43 24.46
C PRO A 552 -7.41 29.16 24.93
N MET A 553 -6.41 29.75 24.27
CA MET A 553 -5.02 29.76 24.74
C MET A 553 -4.84 30.71 25.93
N GLY A 554 -3.98 30.37 26.89
CA GLY A 554 -3.80 31.14 28.13
C GLY A 554 -2.35 31.26 28.60
N ALA A 555 -2.15 31.97 29.71
CA ALA A 555 -0.82 32.16 30.30
C ALA A 555 -0.35 30.92 31.08
N VAL A 556 0.60 30.18 30.52
CA VAL A 556 1.22 29.02 31.19
C VAL A 556 2.41 29.50 32.01
N SER A 557 2.29 29.37 33.34
CA SER A 557 3.25 29.96 34.29
C SER A 557 4.37 29.01 34.71
N ASN A 558 4.20 27.71 34.49
CA ASN A 558 4.99 26.67 35.14
C ASN A 558 5.60 25.66 34.15
N LEU A 559 5.86 26.06 32.91
CA LEU A 559 6.31 25.14 31.85
C LEU A 559 7.48 24.24 32.27
N GLY A 560 8.43 24.78 33.04
CA GLY A 560 9.58 24.02 33.54
C GLY A 560 9.24 22.92 34.55
N SER A 561 8.16 23.05 35.33
CA SER A 561 7.69 21.93 36.18
C SER A 561 6.98 20.86 35.38
N TYR A 562 6.29 21.21 34.29
CA TYR A 562 5.68 20.23 33.39
C TYR A 562 6.75 19.40 32.69
N ILE A 563 7.75 20.06 32.08
CA ILE A 563 8.83 19.34 31.39
C ILE A 563 9.60 18.46 32.39
N ARG A 564 9.88 18.95 33.60
CA ARG A 564 10.47 18.11 34.67
C ARG A 564 9.58 16.92 35.02
N GLY A 565 8.27 17.11 35.17
CA GLY A 565 7.34 16.03 35.45
C GLY A 565 7.33 14.96 34.35
N GLU A 566 7.37 15.35 33.08
CA GLU A 566 7.48 14.43 31.94
C GLU A 566 8.82 13.68 31.92
N VAL A 567 9.93 14.37 32.19
CA VAL A 567 11.26 13.76 32.29
C VAL A 567 11.35 12.78 33.47
N ASP A 568 10.81 13.14 34.63
CA ASP A 568 10.79 12.30 35.82
C ASP A 568 9.93 11.05 35.61
N ALA A 569 8.75 11.21 34.99
CA ALA A 569 7.88 10.09 34.60
C ALA A 569 8.60 9.15 33.62
N TYR A 570 9.24 9.71 32.59
CA TYR A 570 9.97 8.93 31.60
C TYR A 570 11.16 8.17 32.21
N ASN A 571 11.96 8.82 33.05
CA ASN A 571 13.08 8.19 33.77
C ASN A 571 12.61 7.04 34.68
N LEU A 572 11.43 7.19 35.31
CA LEU A 572 10.84 6.14 36.14
C LEU A 572 10.41 4.93 35.30
N GLU A 573 9.78 5.18 34.15
CA GLU A 573 9.33 4.15 33.21
C GLU A 573 10.49 3.39 32.54
N HIS A 574 11.60 4.10 32.27
CA HIS A 574 12.72 3.60 31.45
C HIS A 574 14.03 3.42 32.24
N SER A 575 13.96 3.21 33.56
CA SER A 575 15.10 3.08 34.49
C SER A 575 16.22 2.05 34.14
N ARG A 576 16.06 1.24 33.10
CA ARG A 576 17.05 0.28 32.60
C ARG A 576 17.82 0.74 31.36
N ILE A 577 17.45 1.88 30.76
CA ILE A 577 18.14 2.44 29.60
C ILE A 577 19.37 3.20 30.13
N GLY A 578 20.57 2.89 29.62
CA GLY A 578 21.85 3.49 30.04
C GLY A 578 22.04 4.97 29.67
N VAL A 579 20.94 5.71 29.48
CA VAL A 579 20.88 7.11 29.07
C VAL A 579 20.39 7.96 30.25
N ARG A 580 21.14 9.01 30.59
CA ARG A 580 20.75 9.96 31.64
C ARG A 580 19.95 11.11 31.03
N ILE A 581 18.73 11.36 31.50
CA ILE A 581 17.92 12.49 31.04
C ILE A 581 17.82 13.52 32.18
N THR A 582 18.25 14.75 31.91
CA THR A 582 18.23 15.86 32.88
C THR A 582 17.42 17.05 32.35
N ALA A 583 16.73 17.75 33.24
CA ALA A 583 16.00 18.97 32.92
C ALA A 583 16.42 20.08 33.89
N ASP A 584 17.47 20.81 33.51
CA ASP A 584 18.04 21.89 34.31
C ASP A 584 17.51 23.24 33.85
N PHE A 585 16.48 23.72 34.55
CA PHE A 585 15.85 24.99 34.27
C PHE A 585 16.15 26.02 35.38
N PRO A 586 16.27 27.31 35.03
CA PRO A 586 16.26 28.41 36.00
C PRO A 586 15.10 28.29 37.01
N ARG A 587 15.29 28.83 38.22
CA ARG A 587 14.30 28.77 39.33
C ARG A 587 12.90 29.27 38.95
N SER A 588 12.79 30.16 37.96
CA SER A 588 11.53 30.63 37.40
C SER A 588 11.68 30.86 35.90
N LEU A 589 10.87 30.17 35.09
CA LEU A 589 10.74 30.44 33.66
C LEU A 589 9.67 31.52 33.42
N PRO A 590 9.82 32.34 32.38
CA PRO A 590 8.82 33.34 32.02
C PRO A 590 7.53 32.66 31.53
N LYS A 591 6.39 33.38 31.64
CA LYS A 591 5.10 32.86 31.20
C LYS A 591 5.04 32.78 29.68
N VAL A 592 4.62 31.64 29.15
CA VAL A 592 4.40 31.45 27.72
C VAL A 592 2.91 31.44 27.40
N ASN A 593 2.55 31.80 26.18
CA ASN A 593 1.18 31.66 25.71
C ASN A 593 0.94 30.24 25.21
N GLY A 594 -0.12 29.58 25.69
CA GLY A 594 -0.42 28.23 25.24
C GLY A 594 -1.51 27.47 25.96
N ASP A 595 -1.67 26.24 25.52
CA ASP A 595 -2.45 25.19 26.15
C ASP A 595 -1.49 24.25 26.89
N GLU A 596 -1.71 24.11 28.20
CA GLU A 596 -0.84 23.33 29.08
C GLU A 596 -0.71 21.86 28.67
N ILE A 597 -1.80 21.25 28.18
CA ILE A 597 -1.85 19.84 27.80
C ILE A 597 -1.07 19.64 26.50
N LEU A 598 -1.28 20.52 25.52
CA LEU A 598 -0.59 20.44 24.23
C LEU A 598 0.91 20.76 24.35
N LEU A 599 1.29 21.70 25.21
CA LEU A 599 2.69 21.98 25.51
C LEU A 599 3.38 20.77 26.16
N GLY A 600 2.73 20.09 27.10
CA GLY A 600 3.24 18.83 27.67
C GLY A 600 3.44 17.76 26.59
N GLU A 601 2.48 17.61 25.68
CA GLU A 601 2.56 16.64 24.58
C GLU A 601 3.72 16.92 23.61
N ILE A 602 4.01 18.20 23.32
CA ILE A 602 5.17 18.60 22.50
C ILE A 602 6.47 18.05 23.10
N PHE A 603 6.71 18.29 24.39
CA PHE A 603 7.97 17.91 25.02
C PHE A 603 8.10 16.42 25.26
N ARG A 604 7.00 15.71 25.57
CA ARG A 604 7.00 14.25 25.65
C ARG A 604 7.36 13.61 24.31
N ARG A 605 6.74 14.06 23.21
CA ARG A 605 7.03 13.55 21.86
C ARG A 605 8.45 13.85 21.41
N LEU A 606 8.96 15.04 21.72
CA LEU A 606 10.34 15.39 21.42
C LEU A 606 11.34 14.56 22.23
N LEU A 607 11.03 14.25 23.49
CA LEU A 607 11.84 13.34 24.31
C LEU A 607 11.88 11.93 23.70
N GLU A 608 10.74 11.40 23.26
CA GLU A 608 10.69 10.09 22.57
C GLU A 608 11.47 10.09 21.25
N LEU A 609 11.37 11.18 20.47
CA LEU A 609 12.11 11.36 19.24
C LEU A 609 13.62 11.40 19.47
N THR A 610 14.09 12.18 20.45
CA THR A 610 15.53 12.27 20.75
C THR A 610 16.08 10.96 21.27
N MET A 611 15.31 10.22 22.09
CA MET A 611 15.68 8.87 22.53
C MET A 611 15.87 7.91 21.36
N GLY A 612 15.05 7.98 20.31
CA GLY A 612 15.23 7.17 19.11
C GLY A 612 16.51 7.48 18.30
N LEU A 613 17.13 8.64 18.52
CA LEU A 613 18.35 9.09 17.83
C LEU A 613 19.64 8.81 18.61
N VAL A 614 19.51 8.52 19.91
CA VAL A 614 20.64 8.16 20.77
C VAL A 614 20.94 6.66 20.60
N ILE A 615 22.11 6.33 20.03
CA ILE A 615 22.53 4.91 19.90
C ILE A 615 22.82 4.34 21.29
N ASP A 616 22.39 3.10 21.49
CA ASP A 616 22.64 2.24 22.64
C ASP A 616 24.15 2.13 22.98
N ARG A 617 24.62 3.02 23.86
CA ARG A 617 25.91 2.96 24.54
C ARG A 617 25.74 3.51 25.95
N ASP A 618 26.36 2.84 26.92
CA ASP A 618 26.49 3.35 28.29
C ASP A 618 27.10 4.75 28.27
N GLY A 619 26.38 5.74 28.83
CA GLY A 619 26.93 7.08 29.11
C GLY A 619 26.43 8.24 28.25
N ASN A 620 25.41 8.05 27.41
CA ASN A 620 24.78 9.17 26.68
C ASN A 620 23.87 10.01 27.61
N GLU A 621 23.83 11.33 27.40
CA GLU A 621 23.02 12.26 28.18
C GLU A 621 22.10 13.08 27.26
N ILE A 622 20.84 13.22 27.67
CA ILE A 622 19.86 14.15 27.07
C ILE A 622 19.60 15.25 28.09
N SER A 623 19.81 16.51 27.71
CA SER A 623 19.60 17.66 28.60
C SER A 623 18.58 18.63 28.02
N PHE A 624 17.63 19.04 28.87
CA PHE A 624 16.68 20.10 28.58
C PHE A 624 17.17 21.39 29.24
N LEU A 625 17.36 22.42 28.42
CA LEU A 625 17.79 23.76 28.83
C LEU A 625 16.77 24.76 28.31
N ALA A 626 16.50 25.83 29.06
CA ALA A 626 15.60 26.89 28.61
C ALA A 626 16.32 28.23 28.64
N LYS A 627 16.16 29.01 27.57
CA LYS A 627 16.75 30.33 27.41
C LYS A 627 15.72 31.32 26.88
N GLU A 628 15.64 32.47 27.53
CA GLU A 628 14.80 33.56 27.04
C GLU A 628 15.51 34.32 25.91
N ASN A 629 14.80 34.57 24.81
CA ASN A 629 15.32 35.23 23.62
C ASN A 629 14.34 36.31 23.15
N GLY A 630 14.30 37.42 23.89
CA GLY A 630 13.45 38.57 23.59
C GLY A 630 11.97 38.24 23.71
N THR A 631 11.33 37.87 22.61
CA THR A 631 9.89 37.58 22.54
C THR A 631 9.55 36.10 22.70
N PHE A 632 10.55 35.21 22.75
CA PHE A 632 10.36 33.76 22.84
C PHE A 632 11.08 33.17 24.06
N LEU A 633 10.53 32.08 24.58
CA LEU A 633 11.23 31.13 25.41
C LEU A 633 11.71 29.97 24.52
N ASP A 634 13.02 29.85 24.35
CA ASP A 634 13.65 28.76 23.62
C ASP A 634 13.93 27.61 24.58
N VAL A 635 13.32 26.44 24.34
CA VAL A 635 13.64 25.19 25.04
C VAL A 635 14.54 24.35 24.12
N HIS A 636 15.77 24.16 24.56
CA HIS A 636 16.79 23.37 23.87
C HIS A 636 16.83 21.95 24.44
N ILE A 637 16.80 20.97 23.55
CA ILE A 637 16.96 19.54 23.88
C ILE A 637 18.27 19.11 23.24
N GLN A 638 19.30 18.91 24.06
CA GLN A 638 20.64 18.53 23.61
C GLN A 638 20.88 17.03 23.86
N PHE A 639 21.52 16.35 22.91
CA PHE A 639 21.83 14.92 23.01
C PHE A 639 23.07 14.54 22.19
N ASN A 640 23.73 13.44 22.59
CA ASN A 640 24.86 12.84 21.88
C ASN A 640 24.41 11.51 21.23
N GLY A 641 24.67 11.28 19.94
CA GLY A 641 24.14 10.08 19.27
C GLY A 641 24.50 9.95 17.78
N ARG A 642 23.83 9.03 17.05
CA ARG A 642 23.89 9.06 15.58
C ARG A 642 23.19 10.35 15.17
N GLY A 643 23.96 11.37 14.82
CA GLY A 643 23.39 12.55 14.20
C GLY A 643 22.55 12.19 12.98
N MET A 644 21.64 13.10 12.62
CA MET A 644 21.02 13.03 11.31
C MET A 644 22.11 13.09 10.24
N LEU A 645 22.07 12.19 9.26
CA LEU A 645 22.88 12.33 8.06
C LEU A 645 22.58 13.70 7.41
N PRO A 646 23.54 14.33 6.71
CA PRO A 646 23.32 15.63 6.08
C PRO A 646 22.07 15.71 5.18
N LYS A 647 21.65 14.58 4.59
CA LYS A 647 20.42 14.48 3.79
C LYS A 647 19.14 14.45 4.66
N GLU A 648 19.16 13.72 5.77
CA GLU A 648 18.07 13.67 6.76
C GLU A 648 17.86 15.04 7.42
N TRP A 649 18.94 15.82 7.59
CA TRP A 649 18.87 17.21 8.07
C TRP A 649 18.18 18.15 7.06
N VAL A 650 18.48 18.01 5.78
CA VAL A 650 17.82 18.78 4.72
C VAL A 650 16.32 18.44 4.68
N ALA A 651 15.97 17.16 4.80
CA ALA A 651 14.58 16.72 4.86
C ALA A 651 13.84 17.22 6.12
N PHE A 652 14.50 17.23 7.28
CA PHE A 652 13.97 17.82 8.52
C PHE A 652 13.62 19.30 8.35
N ASN A 653 14.52 20.09 7.76
CA ASN A 653 14.29 21.52 7.52
C ASN A 653 13.20 21.76 6.46
N GLU A 654 13.19 21.00 5.36
CA GLU A 654 12.14 21.08 4.34
C GLU A 654 10.75 20.77 4.93
N MET A 655 10.66 19.82 5.87
CA MET A 655 9.40 19.44 6.52
C MET A 655 8.86 20.54 7.45
N ILE A 656 9.74 21.29 8.13
CA ILE A 656 9.37 22.42 8.98
C ILE A 656 8.95 23.64 8.17
N GLU A 657 9.64 23.91 7.05
CA GLU A 657 9.46 25.13 6.24
C GLU A 657 8.28 25.07 5.26
N ASN A 658 8.04 23.94 4.59
CA ASN A 658 7.16 23.92 3.42
C ASN A 658 5.68 23.59 3.67
N GLN A 659 5.27 23.10 4.86
CA GLN A 659 3.91 22.59 5.16
C GLN A 659 3.24 21.77 4.02
N SER A 660 4.02 21.17 3.12
CA SER A 660 3.47 20.64 1.87
C SER A 660 2.83 19.27 2.10
N GLU A 661 1.87 18.91 1.24
CA GLU A 661 1.19 17.60 1.17
C GLU A 661 2.14 16.39 0.99
N ALA A 662 3.45 16.60 1.00
CA ALA A 662 4.48 15.57 1.04
C ALA A 662 4.58 14.91 2.43
N ILE A 663 3.53 14.21 2.84
CA ILE A 663 3.55 13.19 3.91
C ILE A 663 4.43 11.97 3.49
N LYS A 664 5.24 12.10 2.44
CA LYS A 664 5.78 10.97 1.66
C LYS A 664 7.26 10.66 1.88
N LYS A 665 8.05 11.48 2.58
CA LYS A 665 9.51 11.45 2.35
C LYS A 665 10.38 10.71 3.37
N GLU A 666 10.25 10.85 4.69
CA GLU A 666 11.16 10.12 5.60
C GLU A 666 10.50 9.68 6.90
N TYR A 667 10.56 8.37 7.17
CA TYR A 667 9.99 7.72 8.37
C TYR A 667 10.87 7.86 9.62
N LEU A 668 12.07 8.46 9.54
CA LEU A 668 12.95 8.60 10.71
C LEU A 668 12.33 9.53 11.78
N PHE A 669 11.58 10.56 11.36
CA PHE A 669 10.91 11.54 12.24
C PHE A 669 9.38 11.45 12.27
N GLY A 670 8.79 10.82 11.24
CA GLY A 670 7.40 10.36 11.20
C GLY A 670 6.30 11.43 11.44
N PRO A 671 5.06 10.97 11.72
CA PRO A 671 3.94 11.79 12.18
C PRO A 671 4.26 12.61 13.43
N ASN A 672 5.10 12.06 14.31
CA ASN A 672 5.48 12.64 15.59
C ASN A 672 6.02 14.07 15.44
N LEU A 673 7.01 14.26 14.58
CA LEU A 673 7.62 15.57 14.37
C LEU A 673 6.67 16.55 13.67
N LEU A 674 5.80 16.07 12.78
CA LEU A 674 4.78 16.89 12.12
C LEU A 674 3.71 17.37 13.11
N ILE A 675 3.25 16.49 14.00
CA ILE A 675 2.31 16.83 15.09
C ILE A 675 2.95 17.85 16.03
N VAL A 676 4.22 17.63 16.40
CA VAL A 676 4.99 18.58 17.21
C VAL A 676 5.08 19.93 16.49
N ASN A 677 5.44 19.97 15.22
CA ASN A 677 5.54 21.22 14.46
C ASN A 677 4.19 21.95 14.37
N GLU A 678 3.09 21.25 14.08
CA GLU A 678 1.73 21.84 14.05
C GLU A 678 1.31 22.36 15.44
N HIS A 679 1.58 21.62 16.51
CA HIS A 679 1.31 22.09 17.87
C HIS A 679 2.16 23.31 18.23
N VAL A 680 3.45 23.32 17.89
CA VAL A 680 4.34 24.46 18.12
C VAL A 680 3.86 25.68 17.33
N GLN A 681 3.45 25.52 16.07
CA GLN A 681 2.92 26.60 15.24
C GLN A 681 1.57 27.12 15.75
N ARG A 682 0.69 26.26 16.28
CA ARG A 682 -0.55 26.70 16.94
C ARG A 682 -0.29 27.66 18.09
N HIS A 683 0.84 27.49 18.77
CA HIS A 683 1.28 28.38 19.84
C HIS A 683 1.98 29.64 19.33
N GLY A 684 2.07 29.85 18.01
CA GLY A 684 2.87 30.92 17.40
C GLY A 684 4.38 30.69 17.51
N GLY A 685 4.78 29.46 17.86
CA GLY A 685 6.15 29.05 18.07
C GLY A 685 6.85 28.56 16.81
N ARG A 686 8.13 28.19 16.96
CA ARG A 686 8.96 27.64 15.89
C ARG A 686 9.76 26.45 16.38
N LEU A 687 10.00 25.49 15.49
CA LEU A 687 10.85 24.34 15.74
C LEU A 687 12.10 24.46 14.87
N ALA A 688 13.27 24.11 15.42
CA ALA A 688 14.53 24.12 14.70
C ALA A 688 15.45 22.99 15.17
N TYR A 689 16.37 22.55 14.32
CA TYR A 689 17.43 21.60 14.68
C TYR A 689 18.80 22.14 14.27
N THR A 690 19.78 21.94 15.15
CA THR A 690 21.17 22.38 14.97
C THR A 690 22.12 21.22 15.29
N SER A 691 23.05 20.93 14.37
CA SER A 691 24.21 20.09 14.68
C SER A 691 25.31 20.95 15.32
N LEU A 692 25.77 20.56 16.51
CA LEU A 692 26.91 21.17 17.20
C LEU A 692 28.21 20.41 16.83
N ALA A 693 29.34 20.80 17.43
CA ALA A 693 30.61 20.09 17.28
C ALA A 693 30.62 18.78 18.10
N ASP A 694 31.45 17.79 17.72
CA ASP A 694 31.68 16.52 18.43
C ASP A 694 30.43 15.63 18.64
N ASP A 695 29.67 15.34 17.57
CA ASP A 695 28.48 14.45 17.58
C ASP A 695 27.36 14.87 18.56
N GLN A 696 27.36 16.15 18.94
CA GLN A 696 26.33 16.76 19.77
C GLN A 696 25.26 17.42 18.90
N HIS A 697 23.99 17.19 19.23
CA HIS A 697 22.84 17.67 18.46
C HIS A 697 21.86 18.43 19.35
N GLN A 698 21.13 19.38 18.77
CA GLN A 698 20.18 20.22 19.50
C GLN A 698 18.87 20.43 18.73
N ILE A 699 17.73 20.09 19.36
CA ILE A 699 16.41 20.54 18.90
C ILE A 699 16.00 21.77 19.73
N THR A 700 15.51 22.82 19.08
CA THR A 700 15.05 24.05 19.72
C THR A 700 13.56 24.27 19.47
N VAL A 701 12.79 24.40 20.55
CA VAL A 701 11.37 24.78 20.52
C VAL A 701 11.26 26.21 21.02
N SER A 702 10.91 27.14 20.15
CA SER A 702 10.67 28.54 20.50
C SER A 702 9.18 28.75 20.76
N ILE A 703 8.79 29.12 21.97
CA ILE A 703 7.39 29.40 22.33
C ILE A 703 7.26 30.89 22.70
N PRO A 704 6.31 31.66 22.15
CA PRO A 704 6.21 33.07 22.45
C PRO A 704 5.84 33.33 23.91
N LEU A 705 6.48 34.34 24.48
CA LEU A 705 6.19 34.83 25.81
C LEU A 705 4.79 35.45 25.84
N PHE A 706 4.02 35.15 26.89
CA PHE A 706 2.66 35.66 27.05
C PHE A 706 2.59 37.19 27.05
N SER A 707 3.63 37.87 27.54
CA SER A 707 3.75 39.34 27.56
C SER A 707 3.91 39.97 26.18
N HIS A 708 4.20 39.19 25.14
CA HIS A 708 4.49 39.66 23.78
C HIS A 708 3.50 39.16 22.74
N VAL A 709 2.40 38.51 23.16
CA VAL A 709 1.31 38.08 22.26
C VAL A 709 0.30 39.22 22.10
N GLU A 710 -0.10 39.53 20.86
CA GLU A 710 -1.09 40.56 20.60
C GLU A 710 -2.45 40.24 21.26
N PRO A 711 -3.16 41.24 21.81
CA PRO A 711 -4.49 41.05 22.42
C PRO A 711 -5.54 40.43 21.48
N SER A 712 -5.40 40.60 20.17
CA SER A 712 -6.23 40.01 19.12
C SER A 712 -6.11 38.48 19.05
N VAL A 713 -4.93 37.93 19.37
CA VAL A 713 -4.62 36.49 19.40
C VAL A 713 -5.05 35.85 20.73
N LEU A 714 -5.04 36.64 21.82
CA LEU A 714 -5.54 36.23 23.14
C LEU A 714 -7.07 36.18 23.22
N ASN A 715 -7.78 37.00 22.44
CA ASN A 715 -9.24 37.08 22.39
C ASN A 715 -9.85 36.23 21.26
N GLY A 716 -9.32 35.04 21.01
CA GLY A 716 -9.88 34.10 20.04
C GLY A 716 -11.18 33.42 20.48
N LEU A 717 -12.05 34.09 21.26
CA LEU A 717 -13.42 33.69 21.62
C LEU A 717 -14.11 34.78 22.48
N GLN A 718 -14.51 35.91 21.88
CA GLN A 718 -15.67 36.69 22.38
C GLN A 718 -16.40 37.34 21.19
N ALA A 719 -17.23 36.54 20.52
CA ALA A 719 -18.44 36.95 19.81
C ALA A 719 -19.36 35.74 19.69
#